data_AF-A0A223KVI8-F1
#
_entry.id   AF-A0A223KVI8-F1
#
_cell.length_a   1.000
_cell.length_b   1.000
_cell.length_c   1.000
_cell.angle_alpha   90.00
_cell.angle_beta   90.00
_cell.angle_gamma   90.00
#
_symmetry.space_group_name_H-M   'P 1'
#
loop_
_entity.id
_entity.type
_entity.pdbx_description
1 polymer ?
#
loop_
_entity_poly.entity_id
_entity_poly.type
_entity_poly.pdbx_seq_one_letter_code
_entity_poly.pdbx_strand_id
1 'polypeptide(L)'
;MKKSKYLLLLLFPICLIAWIVSYALASGPIIADKNLEAAIRIAINYEKGEIRADQLAGIQELILRDSEIESLDGIEHLTSLVSLDLRDNNIQDISQLSSLTNLHELNLRGNKISNIDALAELTSLRQLNIRDNNIQDIDVLKNLAQLRDLNARNNLITNIEPLSNLENLRDRLYLEGNPITDFSPVLPYFDEILQTDVNPNNYSDASLLQPIFSHAGGFYESSFHLEITSPIEEAVIYYTLDGSEPDPINNVESTYTYEGPITIEERTDNPLSAIPTNFIVEARDWKEPQPSKSGMVIRAYFETEEMTSGIITRSYFIQPQYTLPVISLVTDADHLFDEETGIYVPGVHYESSSENRDATGNYYQRGDEWERPIHIEYYESNGDLAFAQDAGVRIHGNFTRRFPQKSLRLYTRSDYGTSRFSYQFFDEKPINDFNRILLRNSGNDWGMTMFRDAALQSLVHHLNLDTQYYKPTIVFINGEYWGIHNVRDRLDQHYLETHYGGDRGDFTILEREGRLSEGSEKGQEDYALMIEYVKNNNLAEQHHFEHIQSLMDIDNYRNYYITQIYNANTDWPQNNISYWRYEKSEGANSLPGLDGRWRWMAFDMDRTLGFVPPSHNTVEWATSLTNERHNHEWPNVLFRSLLNNEQFKHTFINEFADHLNTTFHPDRVIQTIQKMKTGIEPEMENHIKRWGAPVSMDGWNSNVEKMINFAEQRPMFVREHLANHFNLGETVSVQIKSDSTKGTVQINSIKLDEETPGVMNSDLWTGQYFQGVPVVITAIPKQGYTFVGWKGAADGNSETLEMELSGDVVLEAVFE
;
A
#
# COMPACT_ATOMS: atom_id res chain seq x y z
N MET A 1 15.06 -10.20 -75.08
CA MET A 1 15.39 -9.24 -73.99
C MET A 1 14.67 -7.92 -74.23
N LYS A 2 14.16 -7.26 -73.17
CA LYS A 2 13.59 -5.89 -73.10
C LYS A 2 12.06 -5.64 -73.16
N LYS A 3 11.15 -6.59 -73.40
CA LYS A 3 9.68 -6.32 -73.24
C LYS A 3 9.00 -7.05 -72.06
N SER A 4 9.46 -8.25 -71.69
CA SER A 4 8.89 -9.00 -70.56
C SER A 4 9.33 -8.51 -69.17
N LYS A 5 10.46 -7.79 -69.06
CA LYS A 5 10.94 -7.25 -67.77
C LYS A 5 10.16 -6.01 -67.33
N TYR A 6 9.65 -5.19 -68.27
CA TYR A 6 8.89 -3.98 -67.95
C TYR A 6 7.45 -4.28 -67.49
N LEU A 7 6.86 -5.39 -67.92
CA LEU A 7 5.52 -5.78 -67.46
C LEU A 7 5.54 -6.26 -66.00
N LEU A 8 6.58 -7.01 -65.58
CA LEU A 8 6.79 -7.36 -64.16
C LEU A 8 7.16 -6.14 -63.30
N LEU A 9 7.95 -5.20 -63.84
CA LEU A 9 8.33 -3.94 -63.15
C LEU A 9 7.18 -2.94 -62.99
N LEU A 10 6.11 -3.07 -63.78
CA LEU A 10 4.87 -2.28 -63.62
C LEU A 10 3.83 -3.00 -62.75
N LEU A 11 3.78 -4.33 -62.78
CA LEU A 11 2.90 -5.12 -61.90
C LEU A 11 3.29 -5.03 -60.44
N PHE A 12 4.59 -4.99 -60.12
CA PHE A 12 5.06 -4.92 -58.74
C PHE A 12 4.58 -3.67 -57.98
N PRO A 13 4.72 -2.43 -58.49
CA PRO A 13 4.19 -1.24 -57.82
C PRO A 13 2.66 -1.20 -57.85
N ILE A 14 1.97 -1.77 -58.84
CA ILE A 14 0.50 -1.84 -58.84
C ILE A 14 -0.01 -2.83 -57.80
N CYS A 15 0.63 -3.99 -57.65
CA CYS A 15 0.33 -4.94 -56.58
C CYS A 15 0.73 -4.39 -55.21
N LEU A 16 1.83 -3.64 -55.11
CA LEU A 16 2.25 -2.97 -53.87
C LEU A 16 1.29 -1.85 -53.50
N ILE A 17 0.83 -1.03 -54.46
CA ILE A 17 -0.19 0.00 -54.22
C ILE A 17 -1.53 -0.65 -53.90
N ALA A 18 -1.94 -1.72 -54.58
CA ALA A 18 -3.16 -2.46 -54.24
C ALA A 18 -3.06 -3.11 -52.87
N TRP A 19 -1.88 -3.60 -52.47
CA TRP A 19 -1.62 -4.17 -51.14
C TRP A 19 -1.58 -3.08 -50.06
N ILE A 20 -0.95 -1.93 -50.33
CA ILE A 20 -0.92 -0.76 -49.43
C ILE A 20 -2.31 -0.14 -49.30
N VAL A 21 -3.08 -0.04 -50.38
CA VAL A 21 -4.46 0.45 -50.38
C VAL A 21 -5.37 -0.56 -49.68
N SER A 22 -5.17 -1.86 -49.88
CA SER A 22 -5.92 -2.90 -49.16
C SER A 22 -5.54 -3.00 -47.68
N TYR A 23 -4.29 -2.67 -47.32
CA TYR A 23 -3.79 -2.61 -45.94
C TYR A 23 -4.26 -1.32 -45.24
N ALA A 24 -4.31 -0.20 -45.96
CA ALA A 24 -4.83 1.07 -45.47
C ALA A 24 -6.37 1.12 -45.42
N LEU A 25 -7.05 0.25 -46.18
CA LEU A 25 -8.51 0.04 -46.14
C LEU A 25 -8.91 -1.16 -45.29
N ALA A 26 -7.96 -1.93 -44.76
CA ALA A 26 -8.28 -2.97 -43.79
C ALA A 26 -8.80 -2.26 -42.54
N SER A 27 -10.06 -2.53 -42.18
CA SER A 27 -10.57 -2.26 -40.84
C SER A 27 -9.55 -2.81 -39.84
N GLY A 28 -9.23 -2.04 -38.79
CA GLY A 28 -8.36 -2.53 -37.72
C GLY A 28 -8.84 -3.88 -37.15
N PRO A 29 -8.07 -4.51 -36.25
CA PRO A 29 -8.48 -5.79 -35.68
C PRO A 29 -9.88 -5.66 -35.08
N ILE A 30 -10.76 -6.59 -35.44
CA ILE A 30 -12.16 -6.60 -34.96
C ILE A 30 -12.22 -6.62 -33.44
N ILE A 31 -11.21 -7.20 -32.78
CA ILE A 31 -11.05 -7.20 -31.33
C ILE A 31 -9.77 -6.44 -30.99
N ALA A 32 -9.89 -5.33 -30.25
CA ALA A 32 -8.76 -4.44 -29.99
C ALA A 32 -7.88 -4.92 -28.81
N ASP A 33 -8.49 -5.50 -27.80
CA ASP A 33 -7.81 -6.03 -26.61
C ASP A 33 -7.16 -7.38 -26.94
N LYS A 34 -5.86 -7.49 -26.69
CA LYS A 34 -5.06 -8.68 -27.08
C LYS A 34 -5.44 -9.92 -26.27
N ASN A 35 -5.84 -9.75 -25.01
CA ASN A 35 -6.20 -10.85 -24.13
C ASN A 35 -7.60 -11.37 -24.49
N LEU A 36 -8.54 -10.46 -24.78
CA LEU A 36 -9.84 -10.79 -25.36
C LEU A 36 -9.68 -11.48 -26.72
N GLU A 37 -8.80 -10.97 -27.60
CA GLU A 37 -8.53 -11.55 -28.91
C GLU A 37 -7.96 -12.96 -28.77
N ALA A 38 -6.96 -13.15 -27.92
CA ALA A 38 -6.33 -14.45 -27.68
C ALA A 38 -7.35 -15.48 -27.17
N ALA A 39 -8.20 -15.08 -26.22
CA ALA A 39 -9.19 -15.99 -25.68
C ALA A 39 -10.29 -16.34 -26.68
N ILE A 40 -10.73 -15.39 -27.51
CA ILE A 40 -11.66 -15.65 -28.61
C ILE A 40 -11.04 -16.63 -29.61
N ARG A 41 -9.74 -16.48 -29.96
CA ARG A 41 -9.02 -17.43 -30.83
C ARG A 41 -9.03 -18.84 -30.28
N ILE A 42 -8.87 -19.00 -28.97
CA ILE A 42 -8.98 -20.30 -28.31
C ILE A 42 -10.41 -20.84 -28.44
N ALA A 43 -11.42 -20.01 -28.16
CA ALA A 43 -12.83 -20.39 -28.23
C ALA A 43 -13.25 -20.88 -29.63
N ILE A 44 -12.72 -20.26 -30.70
CA ILE A 44 -13.01 -20.67 -32.08
C ILE A 44 -11.96 -21.63 -32.68
N ASN A 45 -10.98 -22.09 -31.88
CA ASN A 45 -9.87 -22.94 -32.31
C ASN A 45 -9.15 -22.41 -33.57
N TYR A 46 -8.69 -21.16 -33.53
CA TYR A 46 -8.16 -20.43 -34.68
C TYR A 46 -6.84 -19.70 -34.38
N GLU A 47 -5.73 -20.37 -34.67
CA GLU A 47 -4.38 -19.93 -34.26
C GLU A 47 -3.83 -18.73 -35.07
N LYS A 48 -4.18 -18.58 -36.35
CA LYS A 48 -3.57 -17.58 -37.25
C LYS A 48 -4.56 -17.02 -38.26
N GLY A 49 -4.40 -15.74 -38.57
CA GLY A 49 -5.23 -15.00 -39.53
C GLY A 49 -6.18 -14.02 -38.86
N GLU A 50 -6.79 -13.14 -39.65
CA GLU A 50 -7.79 -12.17 -39.18
C GLU A 50 -9.06 -12.91 -38.73
N ILE A 51 -9.59 -12.54 -37.56
CA ILE A 51 -10.86 -13.05 -37.03
C ILE A 51 -11.97 -12.32 -37.78
N ARG A 52 -12.90 -13.05 -38.37
CA ARG A 52 -14.05 -12.47 -39.07
C ARG A 52 -15.32 -12.63 -38.25
N ALA A 53 -16.24 -11.67 -38.36
CA ALA A 53 -17.51 -11.68 -37.62
C ALA A 53 -18.34 -12.98 -37.82
N ASP A 54 -18.29 -13.60 -39.00
CA ASP A 54 -18.99 -14.88 -39.26
C ASP A 54 -18.44 -16.06 -38.43
N GLN A 55 -17.20 -15.97 -37.94
CA GLN A 55 -16.61 -16.98 -37.04
C GLN A 55 -17.04 -16.80 -35.59
N LEU A 56 -17.52 -15.62 -35.21
CA LEU A 56 -17.90 -15.26 -33.84
C LEU A 56 -19.37 -15.57 -33.53
N ALA A 57 -20.21 -15.61 -34.58
CA ALA A 57 -21.65 -15.80 -34.46
C ALA A 57 -22.07 -17.16 -33.87
N GLY A 58 -21.16 -18.11 -33.70
CA GLY A 58 -21.44 -19.44 -33.11
C GLY A 58 -21.16 -19.54 -31.61
N ILE A 59 -20.50 -18.56 -31.00
CA ILE A 59 -20.09 -18.61 -29.60
C ILE A 59 -21.32 -18.35 -28.70
N GLN A 60 -21.64 -19.31 -27.83
CA GLN A 60 -22.77 -19.23 -26.89
C GLN A 60 -22.33 -18.98 -25.45
N GLU A 61 -21.10 -19.36 -25.11
CA GLU A 61 -20.52 -19.19 -23.78
C GLU A 61 -19.09 -18.70 -23.91
N LEU A 62 -18.71 -17.73 -23.08
CA LEU A 62 -17.35 -17.21 -23.01
C LEU A 62 -16.98 -16.90 -21.57
N ILE A 63 -15.87 -17.47 -21.10
CA ILE A 63 -15.35 -17.32 -19.74
C ILE A 63 -13.94 -16.75 -19.81
N LEU A 64 -13.76 -15.53 -19.31
CA LEU A 64 -12.55 -14.73 -19.36
C LEU A 64 -12.28 -14.15 -17.97
N ARG A 65 -11.91 -15.02 -17.04
CA ARG A 65 -11.59 -14.62 -15.68
C ARG A 65 -10.14 -14.20 -15.57
N ASP A 66 -9.84 -13.12 -14.84
CA ASP A 66 -8.47 -12.76 -14.44
C ASP A 66 -7.51 -12.75 -15.64
N SER A 67 -7.95 -12.07 -16.69
CA SER A 67 -7.31 -12.08 -18.01
C SER A 67 -6.80 -10.68 -18.39
N GLU A 68 -6.74 -9.75 -17.43
CA GLU A 68 -6.28 -8.38 -17.62
C GLU A 68 -6.98 -7.65 -18.79
N ILE A 69 -8.26 -7.95 -19.04
CA ILE A 69 -9.03 -7.32 -20.14
C ILE A 69 -9.41 -5.90 -19.74
N GLU A 70 -9.15 -4.93 -20.63
CA GLU A 70 -9.49 -3.52 -20.44
C GLU A 70 -10.59 -3.04 -21.39
N SER A 71 -10.59 -3.53 -22.63
CA SER A 71 -11.58 -3.14 -23.66
C SER A 71 -12.39 -4.33 -24.16
N LEU A 72 -13.69 -4.10 -24.35
CA LEU A 72 -14.64 -5.05 -24.92
C LEU A 72 -14.92 -4.82 -26.41
N ASP A 73 -14.19 -3.92 -27.08
CA ASP A 73 -14.35 -3.68 -28.52
C ASP A 73 -14.26 -4.99 -29.33
N GLY A 74 -15.29 -5.24 -30.12
CA GLY A 74 -15.45 -6.46 -30.93
C GLY A 74 -16.37 -7.50 -30.31
N ILE A 75 -16.70 -7.38 -29.01
CA ILE A 75 -17.58 -8.35 -28.33
C ILE A 75 -19.01 -8.30 -28.88
N GLU A 76 -19.45 -7.15 -29.42
CA GLU A 76 -20.78 -6.93 -30.02
C GLU A 76 -21.07 -7.88 -31.20
N HIS A 77 -20.03 -8.49 -31.79
CA HIS A 77 -20.17 -9.46 -32.87
C HIS A 77 -20.56 -10.87 -32.38
N LEU A 78 -20.44 -11.16 -31.08
CA LEU A 78 -20.77 -12.46 -30.50
C LEU A 78 -22.28 -12.55 -30.19
N THR A 79 -23.09 -12.26 -31.21
CA THR A 79 -24.56 -12.09 -31.13
C THR A 79 -25.34 -13.31 -30.64
N SER A 80 -24.72 -14.49 -30.60
CA SER A 80 -25.31 -15.73 -30.07
C SER A 80 -24.95 -16.03 -28.61
N LEU A 81 -24.23 -15.13 -27.92
CA LEU A 81 -23.86 -15.32 -26.52
C LEU A 81 -25.11 -15.45 -25.63
N VAL A 82 -25.07 -16.48 -24.79
CA VAL A 82 -26.06 -16.81 -23.77
C VAL A 82 -25.47 -16.63 -22.38
N SER A 83 -24.18 -16.97 -22.18
CA SER A 83 -23.48 -16.81 -20.92
C SER A 83 -22.13 -16.12 -21.14
N LEU A 84 -21.84 -15.09 -20.35
CA LEU A 84 -20.61 -14.31 -20.42
C LEU A 84 -20.05 -14.06 -19.02
N ASP A 85 -18.84 -14.54 -18.76
CA ASP A 85 -18.13 -14.34 -17.50
C ASP A 85 -16.84 -13.56 -17.75
N LEU A 86 -16.80 -12.33 -17.24
CA LEU A 86 -15.72 -11.34 -17.38
C LEU A 86 -15.16 -10.94 -16.01
N ARG A 87 -15.29 -11.82 -15.00
CA ARG A 87 -14.92 -11.46 -13.63
C ARG A 87 -13.40 -11.23 -13.44
N ASP A 88 -13.06 -10.39 -12.46
CA ASP A 88 -11.69 -10.11 -12.04
C ASP A 88 -10.84 -9.53 -13.21
N ASN A 89 -11.34 -8.53 -13.95
CA ASN A 89 -10.61 -7.84 -15.03
C ASN A 89 -10.50 -6.33 -14.75
N ASN A 90 -10.08 -5.53 -15.75
CA ASN A 90 -9.88 -4.09 -15.65
C ASN A 90 -10.93 -3.26 -16.43
N ILE A 91 -12.11 -3.84 -16.70
CA ILE A 91 -13.13 -3.25 -17.58
C ILE A 91 -13.79 -2.04 -16.91
N GLN A 92 -13.94 -0.95 -17.67
CA GLN A 92 -14.65 0.26 -17.25
C GLN A 92 -15.88 0.53 -18.12
N ASP A 93 -15.75 0.38 -19.44
CA ASP A 93 -16.81 0.59 -20.42
C ASP A 93 -17.38 -0.75 -20.89
N ILE A 94 -18.70 -0.88 -20.81
CA ILE A 94 -19.46 -2.06 -21.25
C ILE A 94 -20.47 -1.72 -22.35
N SER A 95 -20.38 -0.55 -22.98
CA SER A 95 -21.33 -0.08 -24.01
C SER A 95 -21.51 -1.07 -25.18
N GLN A 96 -20.47 -1.83 -25.49
CA GLN A 96 -20.46 -2.87 -26.53
C GLN A 96 -21.41 -4.05 -26.22
N LEU A 97 -21.77 -4.27 -24.95
CA LEU A 97 -22.69 -5.34 -24.55
C LEU A 97 -24.15 -5.08 -24.97
N SER A 98 -24.51 -3.82 -25.28
CA SER A 98 -25.90 -3.40 -25.52
C SER A 98 -26.65 -4.14 -26.62
N SER A 99 -25.93 -4.75 -27.57
CA SER A 99 -26.52 -5.51 -28.68
C SER A 99 -26.67 -7.02 -28.40
N LEU A 100 -26.11 -7.53 -27.30
CA LEU A 100 -26.06 -8.96 -26.97
C LEU A 100 -27.35 -9.46 -26.29
N THR A 101 -28.49 -9.16 -26.89
CA THR A 101 -29.85 -9.37 -26.34
C THR A 101 -30.24 -10.83 -26.04
N ASN A 102 -29.41 -11.80 -26.45
CA ASN A 102 -29.55 -13.22 -26.15
C ASN A 102 -28.91 -13.63 -24.81
N LEU A 103 -28.19 -12.74 -24.12
CA LEU A 103 -27.55 -13.03 -22.84
C LEU A 103 -28.60 -13.38 -21.77
N HIS A 104 -28.35 -14.49 -21.08
CA HIS A 104 -29.12 -14.99 -19.95
C HIS A 104 -28.30 -14.91 -18.65
N GLU A 105 -26.99 -15.03 -18.73
CA GLU A 105 -26.08 -15.00 -17.58
C GLU A 105 -24.92 -14.04 -17.89
N LEU A 106 -24.72 -13.07 -17.00
CA LEU A 106 -23.65 -12.08 -17.12
C LEU A 106 -22.94 -11.91 -15.78
N ASN A 107 -21.63 -12.11 -15.78
CA ASN A 107 -20.79 -11.88 -14.63
C ASN A 107 -19.70 -10.86 -14.94
N LEU A 108 -19.77 -9.72 -14.27
CA LEU A 108 -18.88 -8.57 -14.38
C LEU A 108 -18.16 -8.29 -13.05
N ARG A 109 -18.16 -9.25 -12.13
CA ARG A 109 -17.60 -9.06 -10.78
C ARG A 109 -16.14 -8.59 -10.82
N GLY A 110 -15.72 -7.72 -9.92
CA GLY A 110 -14.30 -7.39 -9.74
C GLY A 110 -13.73 -6.65 -10.95
N ASN A 111 -14.45 -5.63 -11.40
CA ASN A 111 -14.04 -4.73 -12.48
C ASN A 111 -14.09 -3.27 -11.97
N LYS A 112 -14.01 -2.29 -12.87
CA LYS A 112 -14.00 -0.86 -12.55
C LYS A 112 -15.22 -0.14 -13.13
N ILE A 113 -16.34 -0.84 -13.27
CA ILE A 113 -17.55 -0.36 -13.95
C ILE A 113 -18.30 0.60 -13.02
N SER A 114 -18.75 1.74 -13.56
CA SER A 114 -19.61 2.70 -12.86
C SER A 114 -20.94 2.97 -13.56
N ASN A 115 -20.98 2.80 -14.89
CA ASN A 115 -22.18 2.95 -15.71
C ASN A 115 -22.60 1.60 -16.29
N ILE A 116 -23.87 1.21 -16.08
CA ILE A 116 -24.46 -0.02 -16.60
C ILE A 116 -25.59 0.19 -17.62
N ASP A 117 -25.71 1.37 -18.20
CA ASP A 117 -26.79 1.73 -19.14
C ASP A 117 -26.86 0.80 -20.36
N ALA A 118 -25.71 0.24 -20.74
CA ALA A 118 -25.60 -0.76 -21.79
C ALA A 118 -26.49 -1.99 -21.56
N LEU A 119 -26.86 -2.29 -20.31
CA LEU A 119 -27.68 -3.45 -19.97
C LEU A 119 -29.18 -3.25 -20.29
N ALA A 120 -29.63 -2.02 -20.59
CA ALA A 120 -31.05 -1.67 -20.70
C ALA A 120 -31.85 -2.56 -21.66
N GLU A 121 -31.25 -3.01 -22.77
CA GLU A 121 -31.89 -3.83 -23.80
C GLU A 121 -31.72 -5.34 -23.58
N LEU A 122 -30.95 -5.77 -22.56
CA LEU A 122 -30.67 -7.18 -22.26
C LEU A 122 -31.80 -7.86 -21.50
N THR A 123 -33.04 -7.65 -21.95
CA THR A 123 -34.28 -8.10 -21.29
C THR A 123 -34.40 -9.63 -21.09
N SER A 124 -33.57 -10.43 -21.76
CA SER A 124 -33.48 -11.89 -21.57
C SER A 124 -32.65 -12.31 -20.35
N LEU A 125 -31.93 -11.37 -19.72
CA LEU A 125 -31.00 -11.65 -18.64
C LEU A 125 -31.73 -12.19 -17.40
N ARG A 126 -31.22 -13.31 -16.87
CA ARG A 126 -31.76 -14.02 -15.70
C ARG A 126 -30.82 -13.97 -14.51
N GLN A 127 -29.51 -13.97 -14.76
CA GLN A 127 -28.49 -13.88 -13.72
C GLN A 127 -27.53 -12.74 -14.03
N LEU A 128 -27.37 -11.83 -13.06
CA LEU A 128 -26.46 -10.70 -13.14
C LEU A 128 -25.59 -10.64 -11.89
N ASN A 129 -24.28 -10.66 -12.09
CA ASN A 129 -23.32 -10.44 -11.04
C ASN A 129 -22.47 -9.21 -11.37
N ILE A 130 -22.69 -8.12 -10.66
CA ILE A 130 -21.98 -6.83 -10.79
C ILE A 130 -21.22 -6.49 -9.51
N ARG A 131 -21.01 -7.48 -8.63
CA ARG A 131 -20.32 -7.31 -7.35
C ARG A 131 -18.91 -6.72 -7.50
N ASP A 132 -18.41 -6.01 -6.50
CA ASP A 132 -17.03 -5.49 -6.46
C ASP A 132 -16.76 -4.59 -7.70
N ASN A 133 -17.57 -3.53 -7.86
CA ASN A 133 -17.48 -2.50 -8.90
C ASN A 133 -17.76 -1.11 -8.28
N ASN A 134 -17.88 -0.06 -9.10
CA ASN A 134 -18.10 1.34 -8.69
C ASN A 134 -19.51 1.85 -9.08
N ILE A 135 -20.51 0.98 -9.10
CA ILE A 135 -21.85 1.31 -9.62
C ILE A 135 -22.67 2.04 -8.56
N GLN A 136 -23.28 3.17 -8.95
CA GLN A 136 -24.18 3.95 -8.09
C GLN A 136 -25.62 3.92 -8.60
N ASP A 137 -25.80 4.09 -9.91
CA ASP A 137 -27.12 4.11 -10.57
C ASP A 137 -27.46 2.74 -11.15
N ILE A 138 -28.61 2.21 -10.76
CA ILE A 138 -29.16 0.93 -11.23
C ILE A 138 -30.54 1.08 -11.90
N ASP A 139 -30.91 2.29 -12.34
CA ASP A 139 -32.23 2.57 -12.95
C ASP A 139 -32.55 1.64 -14.12
N VAL A 140 -31.55 1.24 -14.90
CA VAL A 140 -31.71 0.32 -16.03
C VAL A 140 -32.18 -1.07 -15.65
N LEU A 141 -31.97 -1.52 -14.39
CA LEU A 141 -32.37 -2.85 -13.96
C LEU A 141 -33.90 -3.03 -13.98
N LYS A 142 -34.68 -1.94 -13.91
CA LYS A 142 -36.15 -2.01 -14.02
C LYS A 142 -36.65 -2.60 -15.33
N ASN A 143 -35.83 -2.58 -16.39
CA ASN A 143 -36.15 -3.14 -17.69
C ASN A 143 -35.91 -4.66 -17.77
N LEU A 144 -35.17 -5.23 -16.82
CA LEU A 144 -34.74 -6.62 -16.83
C LEU A 144 -35.78 -7.54 -16.17
N ALA A 145 -37.00 -7.55 -16.72
CA ALA A 145 -38.14 -8.26 -16.14
C ALA A 145 -37.93 -9.79 -15.98
N GLN A 146 -36.95 -10.39 -16.67
CA GLN A 146 -36.59 -11.80 -16.54
C GLN A 146 -35.54 -12.10 -15.47
N LEU A 147 -34.99 -11.07 -14.81
CA LEU A 147 -33.94 -11.21 -13.81
C LEU A 147 -34.44 -12.01 -12.60
N ARG A 148 -33.70 -13.05 -12.23
CA ARG A 148 -34.01 -13.95 -11.11
C ARG A 148 -32.97 -13.94 -10.02
N ASP A 149 -31.75 -13.64 -10.40
CA ASP A 149 -30.56 -13.67 -9.56
C ASP A 149 -29.76 -12.38 -9.78
N LEU A 150 -29.66 -11.58 -8.73
CA LEU A 150 -28.85 -10.37 -8.70
C LEU A 150 -27.83 -10.44 -7.56
N ASN A 151 -26.57 -10.26 -7.91
CA ASN A 151 -25.51 -9.98 -6.95
C ASN A 151 -24.87 -8.64 -7.25
N ALA A 152 -25.17 -7.64 -6.42
CA ALA A 152 -24.69 -6.27 -6.55
C ALA A 152 -23.88 -5.81 -5.33
N ARG A 153 -23.37 -6.74 -4.52
CA ARG A 153 -22.56 -6.42 -3.33
C ARG A 153 -21.38 -5.49 -3.65
N ASN A 154 -20.91 -4.75 -2.64
CA ASN A 154 -19.67 -3.96 -2.72
C ASN A 154 -19.66 -3.04 -3.95
N ASN A 155 -20.64 -2.14 -3.97
CA ASN A 155 -20.82 -1.07 -4.94
C ASN A 155 -21.19 0.21 -4.16
N LEU A 156 -21.65 1.26 -4.85
CA LEU A 156 -22.02 2.55 -4.28
C LEU A 156 -23.54 2.82 -4.38
N ILE A 157 -24.36 1.77 -4.46
CA ILE A 157 -25.80 1.89 -4.67
C ILE A 157 -26.48 2.44 -3.41
N THR A 158 -27.26 3.51 -3.55
CA THR A 158 -28.06 4.07 -2.45
C THR A 158 -29.57 3.87 -2.64
N ASN A 159 -30.01 3.76 -3.89
CA ASN A 159 -31.43 3.69 -4.26
C ASN A 159 -31.74 2.40 -5.00
N ILE A 160 -32.66 1.60 -4.46
CA ILE A 160 -33.11 0.33 -5.06
C ILE A 160 -34.56 0.35 -5.57
N GLU A 161 -35.17 1.53 -5.72
CA GLU A 161 -36.47 1.69 -6.36
C GLU A 161 -36.60 0.96 -7.71
N PRO A 162 -35.57 0.89 -8.58
CA PRO A 162 -35.63 0.15 -9.84
C PRO A 162 -35.94 -1.35 -9.69
N LEU A 163 -35.75 -1.92 -8.49
CA LEU A 163 -36.04 -3.33 -8.24
C LEU A 163 -37.53 -3.59 -7.99
N SER A 164 -38.34 -2.58 -7.65
CA SER A 164 -39.71 -2.72 -7.12
C SER A 164 -40.67 -3.58 -7.95
N ASN A 165 -40.47 -3.65 -9.26
CA ASN A 165 -41.34 -4.35 -10.20
C ASN A 165 -40.68 -5.61 -10.83
N LEU A 166 -39.58 -6.11 -10.27
CA LEU A 166 -38.92 -7.32 -10.75
C LEU A 166 -39.59 -8.59 -10.19
N GLU A 167 -40.74 -8.93 -10.77
CA GLU A 167 -41.58 -10.06 -10.35
C GLU A 167 -40.88 -11.44 -10.39
N ASN A 168 -39.81 -11.58 -11.17
CA ASN A 168 -39.06 -12.85 -11.30
C ASN A 168 -37.84 -12.94 -10.36
N LEU A 169 -37.47 -11.87 -9.66
CA LEU A 169 -36.31 -11.82 -8.78
C LEU A 169 -36.57 -12.64 -7.51
N ARG A 170 -36.32 -13.95 -7.58
CA ARG A 170 -36.67 -14.94 -6.55
C ARG A 170 -35.55 -15.92 -6.22
N ASP A 171 -34.57 -16.08 -7.09
CA ASP A 171 -33.50 -17.05 -6.84
C ASP A 171 -32.46 -16.47 -5.87
N ARG A 172 -32.03 -15.23 -6.09
CA ARG A 172 -31.04 -14.56 -5.24
C ARG A 172 -31.09 -13.04 -5.34
N LEU A 173 -30.96 -12.36 -4.20
CA LEU A 173 -30.74 -10.92 -4.11
C LEU A 173 -29.64 -10.62 -3.09
N TYR A 174 -28.47 -10.24 -3.58
CA TYR A 174 -27.33 -9.87 -2.75
C TYR A 174 -26.96 -8.40 -2.91
N LEU A 175 -27.03 -7.63 -1.82
CA LEU A 175 -26.91 -6.16 -1.80
C LEU A 175 -25.92 -5.65 -0.74
N GLU A 176 -25.39 -6.51 0.12
CA GLU A 176 -24.47 -6.13 1.20
C GLU A 176 -23.23 -5.36 0.69
N GLY A 177 -22.71 -4.42 1.49
CA GLY A 177 -21.60 -3.56 1.08
C GLY A 177 -21.99 -2.44 0.11
N ASN A 178 -23.27 -2.07 0.08
CA ASN A 178 -23.78 -0.86 -0.53
C ASN A 178 -24.38 0.08 0.55
N PRO A 179 -24.33 1.41 0.35
CA PRO A 179 -24.96 2.39 1.25
C PRO A 179 -26.49 2.51 1.07
N ILE A 180 -27.22 1.38 1.07
CA ILE A 180 -28.69 1.34 0.91
C ILE A 180 -29.36 1.52 2.27
N THR A 181 -30.31 2.46 2.36
CA THR A 181 -31.05 2.75 3.60
C THR A 181 -32.54 2.47 3.51
N ASP A 182 -33.11 2.31 2.31
CA ASP A 182 -34.52 2.00 2.08
C ASP A 182 -34.69 0.68 1.32
N PHE A 183 -35.24 -0.33 2.01
CA PHE A 183 -35.56 -1.64 1.42
C PHE A 183 -37.04 -1.79 1.03
N SER A 184 -37.86 -0.75 1.21
CA SER A 184 -39.27 -0.75 0.84
C SER A 184 -39.55 -1.22 -0.59
N PRO A 185 -38.69 -0.97 -1.61
CA PRO A 185 -38.95 -1.42 -2.97
C PRO A 185 -39.03 -2.94 -3.11
N VAL A 186 -38.27 -3.70 -2.32
CA VAL A 186 -38.19 -5.16 -2.46
C VAL A 186 -39.09 -5.92 -1.49
N LEU A 187 -39.60 -5.25 -0.45
CA LEU A 187 -40.47 -5.84 0.58
C LEU A 187 -41.67 -6.64 0.03
N PRO A 188 -42.41 -6.19 -1.01
CA PRO A 188 -43.62 -6.88 -1.48
C PRO A 188 -43.40 -8.34 -1.91
N TYR A 189 -42.16 -8.70 -2.25
CA TYR A 189 -41.81 -10.04 -2.70
C TYR A 189 -40.58 -10.62 -1.99
N PHE A 190 -40.07 -9.94 -0.97
CA PHE A 190 -38.81 -10.29 -0.34
C PHE A 190 -38.81 -11.69 0.26
N ASP A 191 -39.90 -12.09 0.94
CA ASP A 191 -40.04 -13.41 1.56
C ASP A 191 -40.07 -14.57 0.54
N GLU A 192 -40.27 -14.27 -0.74
CA GLU A 192 -40.24 -15.25 -1.82
C GLU A 192 -38.82 -15.48 -2.38
N ILE A 193 -37.83 -14.69 -1.93
CA ILE A 193 -36.43 -14.80 -2.38
C ILE A 193 -35.72 -15.94 -1.65
N LEU A 194 -35.17 -16.91 -2.40
CA LEU A 194 -34.53 -18.11 -1.85
C LEU A 194 -33.19 -17.82 -1.17
N GLN A 195 -32.43 -16.83 -1.66
CA GLN A 195 -31.12 -16.46 -1.14
C GLN A 195 -30.99 -14.94 -1.01
N THR A 196 -30.76 -14.46 0.21
CA THR A 196 -30.51 -13.05 0.49
C THR A 196 -29.40 -12.91 1.52
N ASP A 197 -28.69 -11.80 1.46
CA ASP A 197 -27.64 -11.39 2.41
C ASP A 197 -28.04 -10.18 3.23
N VAL A 198 -29.07 -9.48 2.78
CA VAL A 198 -29.76 -8.45 3.52
C VAL A 198 -30.94 -9.08 4.23
N ASN A 199 -31.26 -8.55 5.40
CA ASN A 199 -32.50 -8.84 6.10
C ASN A 199 -33.25 -7.52 6.25
N PRO A 200 -34.34 -7.26 5.51
CA PRO A 200 -35.14 -6.05 5.63
C PRO A 200 -35.68 -5.85 7.04
N ASN A 201 -35.86 -6.93 7.82
CA ASN A 201 -36.23 -6.85 9.22
C ASN A 201 -35.06 -6.48 10.16
N ASN A 202 -33.80 -6.61 9.70
CA ASN A 202 -32.69 -5.92 10.37
C ASN A 202 -32.78 -4.42 10.11
N TYR A 203 -33.36 -3.95 8.99
CA TYR A 203 -33.52 -2.52 8.69
C TYR A 203 -34.85 -1.92 9.17
N SER A 204 -35.77 -2.76 9.67
CA SER A 204 -36.84 -2.32 10.57
C SER A 204 -36.36 -2.18 12.02
N ASP A 205 -35.09 -2.47 12.29
CA ASP A 205 -34.47 -2.07 13.54
C ASP A 205 -34.34 -0.55 13.52
N ALA A 206 -35.01 0.06 14.48
CA ALA A 206 -34.76 1.40 14.96
C ALA A 206 -33.30 1.88 14.80
N SER A 207 -32.36 1.01 15.16
CA SER A 207 -30.92 1.28 15.16
C SER A 207 -30.31 1.54 13.77
N LEU A 208 -31.01 1.21 12.68
CA LEU A 208 -30.58 1.41 11.29
C LEU A 208 -31.34 2.53 10.56
N LEU A 209 -32.42 3.05 11.13
CA LEU A 209 -32.90 4.36 10.73
C LEU A 209 -31.90 5.41 11.25
N GLN A 210 -31.63 6.42 10.45
CA GLN A 210 -30.65 7.46 10.77
C GLN A 210 -31.19 8.84 10.39
N PRO A 211 -30.72 9.92 11.03
CA PRO A 211 -31.04 11.27 10.59
C PRO A 211 -30.53 11.52 9.17
N ILE A 212 -31.35 12.18 8.35
CA ILE A 212 -31.02 12.57 6.99
C ILE A 212 -30.53 14.00 7.00
N PHE A 213 -29.31 14.19 6.52
CA PHE A 213 -28.66 15.49 6.39
C PHE A 213 -28.90 16.03 4.98
N SER A 214 -29.29 17.31 4.88
CA SER A 214 -29.50 18.00 3.59
C SER A 214 -28.25 18.09 2.71
N HIS A 215 -27.06 17.91 3.30
CA HIS A 215 -25.77 17.95 2.63
C HIS A 215 -24.90 16.78 3.11
N ALA A 216 -24.06 16.24 2.23
CA ALA A 216 -23.10 15.21 2.58
C ALA A 216 -21.95 15.80 3.43
N GLY A 217 -21.28 14.97 4.23
CA GLY A 217 -19.99 15.38 4.83
C GLY A 217 -18.96 15.64 3.73
N GLY A 218 -18.04 16.58 3.95
CA GLY A 218 -16.98 16.90 3.00
C GLY A 218 -16.63 18.38 2.91
N PHE A 219 -16.15 18.78 1.73
CA PHE A 219 -15.50 20.07 1.46
C PHE A 219 -16.42 21.02 0.67
N TYR A 220 -16.52 22.27 1.12
CA TYR A 220 -17.43 23.26 0.55
C TYR A 220 -16.75 24.63 0.37
N GLU A 221 -17.08 25.34 -0.71
CA GLU A 221 -16.50 26.65 -1.06
C GLU A 221 -16.99 27.80 -0.17
N SER A 222 -18.20 27.68 0.37
CA SER A 222 -18.86 28.72 1.17
C SER A 222 -19.71 28.12 2.28
N SER A 223 -19.98 28.92 3.31
CA SER A 223 -20.94 28.55 4.35
C SER A 223 -22.33 28.28 3.78
N PHE A 224 -23.08 27.42 4.46
CA PHE A 224 -24.43 27.02 4.08
C PHE A 224 -25.27 26.66 5.30
N HIS A 225 -26.58 26.52 5.11
CA HIS A 225 -27.49 26.04 6.15
C HIS A 225 -27.72 24.55 5.96
N LEU A 226 -27.39 23.79 7.01
CA LEU A 226 -27.59 22.36 7.09
C LEU A 226 -28.90 22.07 7.80
N GLU A 227 -29.82 21.46 7.09
CA GLU A 227 -31.03 20.86 7.65
C GLU A 227 -30.80 19.39 7.99
N ILE A 228 -31.36 18.95 9.13
CA ILE A 228 -31.42 17.56 9.57
C ILE A 228 -32.89 17.15 9.66
N THR A 229 -33.24 15.99 9.11
CA THR A 229 -34.60 15.46 9.12
C THR A 229 -34.63 14.01 9.60
N SER A 230 -35.77 13.54 10.07
CA SER A 230 -36.00 12.14 10.40
C SER A 230 -36.98 11.52 9.40
N PRO A 231 -36.81 10.24 9.02
CA PRO A 231 -37.83 9.51 8.28
C PRO A 231 -39.14 9.34 9.08
N ILE A 232 -39.13 9.57 10.40
CA ILE A 232 -40.31 9.51 11.27
C ILE A 232 -40.72 10.93 11.67
N GLU A 233 -41.94 11.32 11.29
CA GLU A 233 -42.46 12.70 11.48
C GLU A 233 -42.51 13.14 12.95
N GLU A 234 -42.73 12.21 13.88
CA GLU A 234 -42.89 12.49 15.31
C GLU A 234 -41.57 12.40 16.10
N ALA A 235 -40.45 12.09 15.43
CA ALA A 235 -39.17 11.90 16.10
C ALA A 235 -38.53 13.22 16.55
N VAL A 236 -37.88 13.18 17.72
CA VAL A 236 -37.02 14.26 18.21
C VAL A 236 -35.59 13.98 17.77
N ILE A 237 -34.92 14.96 17.16
CA ILE A 237 -33.53 14.83 16.72
C ILE A 237 -32.61 15.49 17.76
N TYR A 238 -31.59 14.77 18.19
CA TYR A 238 -30.53 15.26 19.07
C TYR A 238 -29.20 15.31 18.34
N TYR A 239 -28.40 16.35 18.58
CA TYR A 239 -27.09 16.49 17.95
C TYR A 239 -26.05 17.16 18.84
N THR A 240 -24.77 16.95 18.51
CA THR A 240 -23.61 17.62 19.12
C THR A 240 -22.74 18.28 18.05
N LEU A 241 -21.90 19.23 18.46
CA LEU A 241 -20.99 19.99 17.58
C LEU A 241 -19.50 19.83 17.94
N ASP A 242 -19.20 19.06 18.99
CA ASP A 242 -17.88 18.96 19.61
C ASP A 242 -17.22 17.57 19.46
N GLY A 243 -17.92 16.64 18.80
CA GLY A 243 -17.47 15.26 18.56
C GLY A 243 -17.95 14.25 19.62
N SER A 244 -18.51 14.71 20.74
CA SER A 244 -19.14 13.85 21.75
C SER A 244 -20.41 13.18 21.22
N GLU A 245 -20.81 12.06 21.80
CA GLU A 245 -22.08 11.44 21.45
C GLU A 245 -23.25 12.27 21.98
N PRO A 246 -24.32 12.49 21.21
CA PRO A 246 -25.49 13.15 21.75
C PRO A 246 -26.11 12.24 22.81
N ASP A 247 -26.34 12.79 24.00
CA ASP A 247 -27.03 12.12 25.11
C ASP A 247 -27.75 13.19 25.94
N PRO A 248 -29.08 13.34 25.81
CA PRO A 248 -29.86 14.37 26.50
C PRO A 248 -30.00 14.12 28.02
N ILE A 249 -29.44 13.02 28.55
CA ILE A 249 -29.46 12.65 29.96
C ILE A 249 -28.08 12.84 30.59
N ASN A 250 -27.05 12.26 29.98
CA ASN A 250 -25.70 12.21 30.56
C ASN A 250 -24.75 13.26 29.96
N ASN A 251 -25.06 13.82 28.77
CA ASN A 251 -24.26 14.81 28.07
C ASN A 251 -25.08 16.07 27.72
N VAL A 252 -25.83 16.58 28.70
CA VAL A 252 -26.82 17.67 28.51
C VAL A 252 -26.18 18.98 28.05
N GLU A 253 -24.92 19.24 28.42
CA GLU A 253 -24.24 20.51 28.11
C GLU A 253 -23.83 20.61 26.64
N SER A 254 -23.52 19.47 25.99
CA SER A 254 -23.14 19.41 24.58
C SER A 254 -24.25 18.90 23.65
N THR A 255 -25.35 18.38 24.20
CA THR A 255 -26.46 17.82 23.42
C THR A 255 -27.56 18.85 23.17
N TYR A 256 -27.80 19.14 21.90
CA TYR A 256 -28.84 20.06 21.45
C TYR A 256 -30.03 19.30 20.86
N THR A 257 -31.24 19.80 21.11
CA THR A 257 -32.44 19.39 20.35
C THR A 257 -32.50 20.20 19.06
N TYR A 258 -32.73 19.53 17.93
CA TYR A 258 -32.81 20.21 16.63
C TYR A 258 -34.11 21.02 16.49
N GLU A 259 -33.98 22.34 16.43
CA GLU A 259 -35.11 23.28 16.31
C GLU A 259 -35.13 24.02 14.95
N GLY A 260 -34.09 23.89 14.13
CA GLY A 260 -33.98 24.56 12.84
C GLY A 260 -32.58 24.41 12.20
N PRO A 261 -32.37 24.98 10.99
CA PRO A 261 -31.14 24.80 10.23
C PRO A 261 -29.90 25.26 11.00
N ILE A 262 -28.82 24.47 10.92
CA ILE A 262 -27.52 24.75 11.52
C ILE A 262 -26.65 25.49 10.48
N THR A 263 -26.05 26.62 10.84
CA THR A 263 -25.09 27.28 9.95
C THR A 263 -23.77 26.53 9.99
N ILE A 264 -23.35 26.00 8.84
CA ILE A 264 -22.03 25.41 8.63
C ILE A 264 -21.08 26.50 8.15
N GLU A 265 -20.06 26.79 8.94
CA GLU A 265 -19.05 27.81 8.66
C GLU A 265 -17.66 27.38 9.18
N GLU A 266 -16.62 28.11 8.79
CA GLU A 266 -15.27 27.86 9.30
C GLU A 266 -15.22 28.19 10.80
N ARG A 267 -14.79 27.23 11.62
CA ARG A 267 -14.60 27.47 13.05
C ARG A 267 -13.31 28.24 13.30
N THR A 268 -13.39 29.20 14.21
CA THR A 268 -12.22 29.97 14.67
C THR A 268 -11.74 29.56 16.06
N ASP A 269 -12.55 28.77 16.77
CA ASP A 269 -12.25 28.26 18.10
C ASP A 269 -11.65 26.84 18.00
N ASN A 270 -10.42 26.69 18.48
CA ASN A 270 -9.66 25.44 18.42
C ASN A 270 -9.27 24.95 19.83
N PRO A 271 -10.25 24.66 20.71
CA PRO A 271 -10.01 24.35 22.11
C PRO A 271 -9.12 23.11 22.32
N LEU A 272 -9.23 22.09 21.48
CA LEU A 272 -8.46 20.84 21.64
C LEU A 272 -6.99 21.04 21.31
N SER A 273 -6.71 21.81 20.25
CA SER A 273 -5.34 22.08 19.82
C SER A 273 -4.55 22.89 20.82
N ALA A 274 -5.23 23.65 21.69
CA ALA A 274 -4.70 24.46 22.77
C ALA A 274 -4.36 23.66 24.04
N ILE A 275 -4.74 22.37 24.11
CA ILE A 275 -4.42 21.49 25.26
C ILE A 275 -2.95 21.03 25.13
N PRO A 276 -2.09 21.26 26.15
CA PRO A 276 -0.73 20.76 26.15
C PRO A 276 -0.68 19.23 26.17
N THR A 277 -0.01 18.63 25.19
CA THR A 277 0.03 17.17 25.02
C THR A 277 1.34 16.54 25.48
N ASN A 278 2.29 17.35 25.94
CA ASN A 278 3.49 16.94 26.67
C ASN A 278 4.00 18.09 27.57
N PHE A 279 4.95 17.78 28.45
CA PHE A 279 5.64 18.77 29.30
C PHE A 279 7.15 18.81 29.05
N ILE A 280 7.57 18.39 27.85
CA ILE A 280 8.98 18.43 27.46
C ILE A 280 9.40 19.89 27.34
N VAL A 281 10.54 20.22 27.93
CA VAL A 281 11.21 21.51 27.74
C VAL A 281 12.33 21.26 26.75
N GLU A 282 12.48 22.11 25.72
CA GLU A 282 13.46 22.04 24.60
C GLU A 282 12.91 21.47 23.28
N ALA A 283 13.76 20.84 22.46
CA ALA A 283 13.38 20.33 21.15
C ALA A 283 12.24 19.30 21.31
N ARG A 284 11.09 19.57 20.67
CA ARG A 284 9.84 18.80 20.74
C ARG A 284 8.94 19.12 21.94
N ASP A 285 9.05 20.33 22.49
CA ASP A 285 8.00 20.92 23.31
C ASP A 285 6.69 21.05 22.54
N TRP A 286 5.57 20.90 23.24
CA TRP A 286 4.29 21.37 22.71
C TRP A 286 4.32 22.89 22.62
N LYS A 287 3.89 23.42 21.49
CA LYS A 287 3.77 24.86 21.27
C LYS A 287 2.31 25.20 21.05
N GLU A 288 1.90 26.33 21.61
CA GLU A 288 0.58 26.89 21.34
C GLU A 288 0.43 27.10 19.82
N PRO A 289 -0.58 26.48 19.19
CA PRO A 289 -0.74 26.53 17.75
C PRO A 289 -1.12 27.93 17.29
N GLN A 290 -0.71 28.30 16.07
CA GLN A 290 -1.31 29.44 15.39
C GLN A 290 -2.73 29.08 14.94
N PRO A 291 -3.68 30.03 14.90
CA PRO A 291 -5.02 29.78 14.37
C PRO A 291 -4.92 29.18 12.96
N SER A 292 -5.54 28.01 12.79
CA SER A 292 -5.67 27.31 11.51
C SER A 292 -7.14 27.15 11.17
N LYS A 293 -7.42 26.94 9.88
CA LYS A 293 -8.75 26.56 9.42
C LYS A 293 -9.21 25.29 10.12
N SER A 294 -10.46 25.26 10.53
CA SER A 294 -11.11 24.13 11.18
C SER A 294 -12.47 23.86 10.56
N GLY A 295 -12.85 22.59 10.58
CA GLY A 295 -14.17 22.11 10.18
C GLY A 295 -15.14 22.10 11.35
N MET A 296 -16.40 21.86 11.02
CA MET A 296 -17.45 21.52 11.97
C MET A 296 -17.71 20.02 11.91
N VAL A 297 -17.93 19.39 13.05
CA VAL A 297 -18.34 18.00 13.14
C VAL A 297 -19.72 17.96 13.75
N ILE A 298 -20.61 17.16 13.17
CA ILE A 298 -21.97 16.97 13.68
C ILE A 298 -22.20 15.50 13.87
N ARG A 299 -22.58 15.12 15.09
CA ARG A 299 -23.10 13.79 15.40
C ARG A 299 -24.57 13.94 15.72
N ALA A 300 -25.44 13.12 15.14
CA ALA A 300 -26.87 13.20 15.37
C ALA A 300 -27.52 11.82 15.40
N TYR A 301 -28.55 11.67 16.23
CA TYR A 301 -29.50 10.58 16.18
C TYR A 301 -30.92 11.15 16.35
N PHE A 302 -31.95 10.34 16.13
CA PHE A 302 -33.32 10.69 16.46
C PHE A 302 -33.96 9.66 17.40
N GLU A 303 -34.94 10.08 18.18
CA GLU A 303 -35.66 9.22 19.12
C GLU A 303 -37.18 9.43 19.01
N THR A 304 -37.92 8.36 19.25
CA THR A 304 -39.38 8.31 19.43
C THR A 304 -39.67 7.61 20.77
N GLU A 305 -40.95 7.51 21.16
CA GLU A 305 -41.31 6.75 22.39
C GLU A 305 -40.90 5.27 22.34
N GLU A 306 -40.76 4.68 21.15
CA GLU A 306 -40.51 3.24 20.98
C GLU A 306 -39.07 2.91 20.57
N MET A 307 -38.30 3.91 20.12
CA MET A 307 -37.00 3.65 19.52
C MET A 307 -36.02 4.82 19.50
N THR A 308 -34.73 4.49 19.50
CA THR A 308 -33.60 5.38 19.26
C THR A 308 -32.87 4.94 17.99
N SER A 309 -32.55 5.90 17.13
CA SER A 309 -31.83 5.68 15.87
C SER A 309 -30.33 5.45 16.11
N GLY A 310 -29.62 4.93 15.11
CA GLY A 310 -28.16 4.98 15.11
C GLY A 310 -27.63 6.42 15.01
N ILE A 311 -26.41 6.66 15.51
CA ILE A 311 -25.74 7.96 15.38
C ILE A 311 -25.09 8.05 13.98
N ILE A 312 -25.38 9.14 13.26
CA ILE A 312 -24.60 9.55 12.09
C ILE A 312 -23.60 10.63 12.48
N THR A 313 -22.38 10.47 12.03
CA THR A 313 -21.30 11.46 12.15
C THR A 313 -21.01 12.06 10.78
N ARG A 314 -20.86 13.39 10.71
CA ARG A 314 -20.46 14.12 9.50
C ARG A 314 -19.47 15.22 9.82
N SER A 315 -18.36 15.25 9.11
CA SER A 315 -17.41 16.38 9.12
C SER A 315 -17.65 17.30 7.92
N TYR A 316 -17.64 18.61 8.17
CA TYR A 316 -17.82 19.64 7.16
C TYR A 316 -16.66 20.62 7.21
N PHE A 317 -16.07 20.91 6.05
CA PHE A 317 -14.93 21.81 5.97
C PHE A 317 -15.19 22.92 4.94
N ILE A 318 -15.10 24.19 5.39
CA ILE A 318 -15.33 25.37 4.54
C ILE A 318 -13.99 25.93 4.05
N GLN A 319 -13.82 26.01 2.74
CA GLN A 319 -12.61 26.47 2.05
C GLN A 319 -11.28 25.72 2.34
N PRO A 320 -11.21 24.41 2.59
CA PRO A 320 -9.96 23.69 2.45
C PRO A 320 -9.93 22.96 1.12
N GLN A 321 -8.96 23.28 0.28
CA GLN A 321 -8.54 22.36 -0.76
C GLN A 321 -7.14 21.91 -0.39
N TYR A 322 -7.02 20.64 -0.02
CA TYR A 322 -5.76 20.02 0.32
C TYR A 322 -5.26 19.18 -0.84
N THR A 323 -3.95 19.08 -1.02
CA THR A 323 -3.37 18.19 -2.05
C THR A 323 -3.29 16.74 -1.58
N LEU A 324 -3.40 16.52 -0.27
CA LEU A 324 -3.35 15.21 0.37
C LEU A 324 -4.75 14.70 0.72
N PRO A 325 -4.97 13.37 0.78
CA PRO A 325 -6.17 12.81 1.37
C PRO A 325 -6.32 13.25 2.82
N VAL A 326 -7.56 13.30 3.30
CA VAL A 326 -7.92 13.77 4.63
C VAL A 326 -8.54 12.66 5.45
N ILE A 327 -8.11 12.52 6.70
CA ILE A 327 -8.71 11.63 7.70
C ILE A 327 -9.31 12.49 8.79
N SER A 328 -10.64 12.45 8.94
CA SER A 328 -11.33 13.05 10.08
C SER A 328 -11.53 12.00 11.17
N LEU A 329 -10.97 12.23 12.35
CA LEU A 329 -11.19 11.42 13.53
C LEU A 329 -12.15 12.16 14.46
N VAL A 330 -13.28 11.53 14.77
CA VAL A 330 -14.32 12.10 15.61
C VAL A 330 -14.50 11.24 16.86
N THR A 331 -14.50 11.87 18.03
CA THR A 331 -14.64 11.19 19.32
C THR A 331 -15.08 12.17 20.40
N ASP A 332 -15.56 11.65 21.53
CA ASP A 332 -15.53 12.41 22.77
C ASP A 332 -14.10 12.93 23.03
N ALA A 333 -13.97 14.21 23.37
CA ALA A 333 -12.70 14.86 23.65
C ALA A 333 -11.99 14.21 24.86
N ASP A 334 -12.76 13.75 25.85
CA ASP A 334 -12.23 13.14 27.07
C ASP A 334 -11.44 11.86 26.78
N HIS A 335 -11.83 11.10 25.74
CA HIS A 335 -11.06 9.94 25.30
C HIS A 335 -9.59 10.27 24.98
N LEU A 336 -9.31 11.48 24.50
CA LEU A 336 -7.97 11.92 24.13
C LEU A 336 -7.34 12.82 25.20
N PHE A 337 -8.12 13.65 25.88
CA PHE A 337 -7.59 14.77 26.66
C PHE A 337 -8.00 14.80 28.14
N ASP A 338 -8.83 13.87 28.61
CA ASP A 338 -9.14 13.74 30.03
C ASP A 338 -7.88 13.49 30.88
N GLU A 339 -7.87 14.02 32.10
CA GLU A 339 -6.73 13.91 33.00
C GLU A 339 -6.47 12.45 33.42
N GLU A 340 -7.53 11.67 33.67
CA GLU A 340 -7.41 10.30 34.16
C GLU A 340 -7.23 9.28 33.02
N THR A 341 -7.99 9.44 31.94
CA THR A 341 -8.15 8.42 30.90
C THR A 341 -7.78 8.90 29.50
N GLY A 342 -7.53 10.18 29.30
CA GLY A 342 -7.18 10.78 28.01
C GLY A 342 -5.84 10.25 27.49
N ILE A 343 -5.87 9.57 26.34
CA ILE A 343 -4.68 8.85 25.85
C ILE A 343 -3.60 9.76 25.24
N TYR A 344 -3.90 11.03 25.00
CA TYR A 344 -3.04 11.96 24.26
C TYR A 344 -2.22 12.88 25.18
N VAL A 345 -2.59 12.96 26.45
CA VAL A 345 -2.04 13.92 27.44
C VAL A 345 -1.09 13.25 28.44
N PRO A 346 -0.28 14.04 29.17
CA PRO A 346 0.48 13.52 30.31
C PRO A 346 -0.43 12.92 31.39
N GLY A 347 -1.51 13.61 31.77
CA GLY A 347 -2.51 13.15 32.72
C GLY A 347 -1.97 12.71 34.09
N VAL A 348 -2.80 11.98 34.85
CA VAL A 348 -2.49 11.50 36.21
C VAL A 348 -1.29 10.55 36.27
N HIS A 349 -0.94 9.91 35.14
CA HIS A 349 0.21 9.02 35.05
C HIS A 349 1.54 9.75 34.79
N TYR A 350 1.55 11.08 34.75
CA TYR A 350 2.77 11.86 34.61
C TYR A 350 3.48 12.02 35.96
N GLU A 351 4.71 11.52 36.03
CA GLU A 351 5.53 11.56 37.24
C GLU A 351 6.53 12.71 37.18
N SER A 352 6.10 13.92 37.59
CA SER A 352 6.94 15.13 37.51
C SER A 352 8.27 15.06 38.28
N SER A 353 8.33 14.22 39.33
CA SER A 353 9.51 13.99 40.15
C SER A 353 10.45 12.89 39.63
N SER A 354 10.05 12.16 38.58
CA SER A 354 10.85 11.08 37.99
C SER A 354 12.04 11.66 37.22
N GLU A 355 13.20 11.00 37.32
CA GLU A 355 14.37 11.33 36.50
C GLU A 355 14.10 11.10 34.99
N ASN A 356 13.12 10.25 34.66
CA ASN A 356 12.65 9.98 33.30
C ASN A 356 11.20 10.45 33.10
N ARG A 357 10.80 11.58 33.70
CA ARG A 357 9.42 12.11 33.61
C ARG A 357 8.87 12.19 32.18
N ASP A 358 9.71 12.48 31.19
CA ASP A 358 9.33 12.55 29.76
C ASP A 358 8.95 11.17 29.18
N ALA A 359 9.24 10.08 29.89
CA ALA A 359 8.86 8.71 29.56
C ALA A 359 7.67 8.21 30.41
N THR A 360 6.93 9.13 31.05
CA THR A 360 5.72 8.85 31.84
C THR A 360 4.52 9.63 31.30
N GLY A 361 3.32 9.25 31.72
CA GLY A 361 2.06 9.87 31.30
C GLY A 361 1.02 8.88 30.75
N ASN A 362 -0.22 9.35 30.54
CA ASN A 362 -1.32 8.55 30.03
C ASN A 362 -0.98 7.99 28.63
N TYR A 363 -0.29 8.76 27.79
CA TYR A 363 0.21 8.30 26.49
C TYR A 363 1.21 7.10 26.56
N TYR A 364 1.73 6.76 27.76
CA TYR A 364 2.56 5.59 28.01
C TYR A 364 1.79 4.36 28.52
N GLN A 365 0.48 4.44 28.69
CA GLN A 365 -0.32 3.28 29.07
C GLN A 365 -0.60 2.35 27.87
N ARG A 366 -1.07 1.12 28.14
CA ARG A 366 -1.13 0.01 27.17
C ARG A 366 -2.34 -0.90 27.43
N GLY A 367 -2.64 -1.75 26.45
CA GLY A 367 -3.69 -2.78 26.56
C GLY A 367 -5.08 -2.28 26.16
N ASP A 368 -6.03 -3.21 26.11
CA ASP A 368 -7.43 -2.98 25.71
C ASP A 368 -8.12 -1.88 26.51
N GLU A 369 -7.75 -1.71 27.77
CA GLU A 369 -8.22 -0.62 28.65
C GLU A 369 -7.83 0.79 28.17
N TRP A 370 -6.85 0.89 27.27
CA TRP A 370 -6.34 2.16 26.73
C TRP A 370 -6.64 2.33 25.23
N GLU A 371 -7.56 1.52 24.70
CA GLU A 371 -8.24 1.79 23.43
C GLU A 371 -9.40 2.75 23.65
N ARG A 372 -9.63 3.65 22.69
CA ARG A 372 -10.76 4.57 22.72
C ARG A 372 -11.58 4.43 21.44
N PRO A 373 -12.93 4.49 21.53
CA PRO A 373 -13.76 4.50 20.34
C PRO A 373 -13.58 5.82 19.59
N ILE A 374 -13.57 5.73 18.27
CA ILE A 374 -13.54 6.87 17.33
C ILE A 374 -14.46 6.54 16.15
N HIS A 375 -14.94 7.58 15.48
CA HIS A 375 -15.47 7.50 14.13
C HIS A 375 -14.44 8.05 13.16
N ILE A 376 -14.21 7.35 12.05
CA ILE A 376 -13.25 7.72 11.00
C ILE A 376 -14.03 8.06 9.74
N GLU A 377 -13.73 9.20 9.13
CA GLU A 377 -14.09 9.51 7.74
C GLU A 377 -12.80 9.70 6.94
N TYR A 378 -12.62 8.94 5.85
CA TYR A 378 -11.50 9.07 4.92
C TYR A 378 -11.97 9.74 3.63
N TYR A 379 -11.37 10.87 3.30
CA TYR A 379 -11.61 11.61 2.07
C TYR A 379 -10.38 11.54 1.16
N GLU A 380 -10.61 11.28 -0.12
CA GLU A 380 -9.59 11.30 -1.16
C GLU A 380 -9.04 12.71 -1.40
N SER A 381 -7.91 12.81 -2.11
CA SER A 381 -7.32 14.12 -2.48
C SER A 381 -8.25 15.01 -3.30
N ASN A 382 -9.27 14.45 -3.96
CA ASN A 382 -10.28 15.22 -4.70
C ASN A 382 -11.45 15.69 -3.81
N GLY A 383 -11.50 15.28 -2.54
CA GLY A 383 -12.54 15.61 -1.58
C GLY A 383 -13.66 14.57 -1.45
N ASP A 384 -13.66 13.51 -2.26
CA ASP A 384 -14.69 12.47 -2.21
C ASP A 384 -14.53 11.62 -0.95
N LEU A 385 -15.64 11.29 -0.29
CA LEU A 385 -15.65 10.37 0.85
C LEU A 385 -15.44 8.94 0.34
N ALA A 386 -14.30 8.32 0.70
CA ALA A 386 -14.02 6.93 0.34
C ALA A 386 -14.74 5.95 1.28
N PHE A 387 -14.64 6.17 2.59
CA PHE A 387 -15.35 5.38 3.59
C PHE A 387 -15.55 6.16 4.88
N ALA A 388 -16.55 5.73 5.65
CA ALA A 388 -16.80 6.18 7.01
C ALA A 388 -17.18 5.00 7.90
N GLN A 389 -16.55 4.86 9.07
CA GLN A 389 -16.85 3.77 10.01
C GLN A 389 -16.33 4.05 11.41
N ASP A 390 -16.88 3.35 12.40
CA ASP A 390 -16.33 3.33 13.75
C ASP A 390 -15.09 2.43 13.84
N ALA A 391 -14.21 2.76 14.77
CA ALA A 391 -12.94 2.08 15.02
C ALA A 391 -12.43 2.32 16.44
N GLY A 392 -11.40 1.58 16.82
CA GLY A 392 -10.62 1.83 18.03
C GLY A 392 -9.34 2.62 17.72
N VAL A 393 -8.90 3.49 18.63
CA VAL A 393 -7.62 4.18 18.55
C VAL A 393 -6.73 3.93 19.76
N ARG A 394 -5.42 3.83 19.53
CA ARG A 394 -4.39 3.89 20.58
C ARG A 394 -3.18 4.69 20.17
N ILE A 395 -2.42 5.16 21.16
CA ILE A 395 -1.09 5.71 20.91
C ILE A 395 -0.12 4.60 20.44
N HIS A 396 0.61 4.86 19.36
CA HIS A 396 1.68 4.03 18.80
C HIS A 396 3.07 4.46 19.30
N GLY A 397 4.02 3.53 19.29
CA GLY A 397 5.46 3.79 19.42
C GLY A 397 5.99 3.43 20.80
N ASN A 398 7.18 3.94 21.12
CA ASN A 398 7.78 3.84 22.44
C ASN A 398 8.36 5.20 22.86
N PHE A 399 9.50 5.59 22.28
CA PHE A 399 10.12 6.89 22.55
C PHE A 399 9.29 8.07 22.03
N THR A 400 8.61 7.91 20.89
CA THR A 400 7.85 8.98 20.21
C THR A 400 6.51 9.30 20.87
N ARG A 401 6.08 8.49 21.84
CA ARG A 401 4.83 8.71 22.61
C ARG A 401 4.84 10.03 23.37
N ARG A 402 6.02 10.54 23.69
CA ARG A 402 6.18 11.81 24.39
C ARG A 402 6.14 13.04 23.47
N PHE A 403 6.11 12.87 22.15
CA PHE A 403 6.07 14.01 21.22
C PHE A 403 4.70 14.66 21.23
N PRO A 404 4.58 15.95 20.91
CA PRO A 404 3.30 16.62 21.01
C PRO A 404 2.32 16.07 19.97
N GLN A 405 2.74 15.88 18.72
CA GLN A 405 2.00 15.06 17.76
C GLN A 405 2.31 13.58 18.00
N LYS A 406 1.33 12.81 18.45
CA LYS A 406 1.43 11.36 18.66
C LYS A 406 1.21 10.60 17.35
N SER A 407 1.85 9.43 17.24
CA SER A 407 1.42 8.42 16.26
C SER A 407 0.22 7.65 16.80
N LEU A 408 -0.74 7.32 15.93
CA LEU A 408 -1.98 6.61 16.28
C LEU A 408 -2.04 5.26 15.59
N ARG A 409 -2.53 4.23 16.29
CA ARG A 409 -2.92 2.93 15.72
C ARG A 409 -4.44 2.93 15.62
N LEU A 410 -4.97 2.67 14.44
CA LEU A 410 -6.40 2.50 14.22
C LEU A 410 -6.69 1.01 14.12
N TYR A 411 -7.76 0.57 14.78
CA TYR A 411 -8.17 -0.82 14.89
C TYR A 411 -9.60 -0.99 14.41
N THR A 412 -9.83 -2.00 13.58
CA THR A 412 -11.18 -2.48 13.27
C THR A 412 -11.45 -3.74 14.06
N ARG A 413 -12.62 -3.79 14.72
CA ARG A 413 -13.10 -4.94 15.49
C ARG A 413 -14.60 -5.06 15.29
N SER A 414 -15.14 -6.27 15.46
CA SER A 414 -16.59 -6.48 15.44
C SER A 414 -17.34 -5.60 16.44
N ASP A 415 -16.69 -5.25 17.54
CA ASP A 415 -17.25 -4.40 18.61
C ASP A 415 -17.49 -2.95 18.14
N TYR A 416 -16.86 -2.54 17.03
CA TYR A 416 -17.05 -1.24 16.37
C TYR A 416 -17.81 -1.37 15.03
N GLY A 417 -18.48 -2.50 14.78
CA GLY A 417 -19.12 -2.79 13.50
C GLY A 417 -18.18 -3.54 12.55
N THR A 418 -17.71 -2.88 11.48
CA THR A 418 -16.90 -3.55 10.46
C THR A 418 -15.53 -3.95 11.02
N SER A 419 -15.19 -5.23 10.91
CA SER A 419 -13.93 -5.77 11.46
C SER A 419 -12.71 -5.55 10.58
N ARG A 420 -12.86 -4.82 9.47
CA ARG A 420 -11.83 -4.53 8.46
C ARG A 420 -11.98 -3.11 7.90
N PHE A 421 -10.86 -2.52 7.48
CA PHE A 421 -10.84 -1.44 6.51
C PHE A 421 -10.74 -2.06 5.12
N SER A 422 -11.86 -2.14 4.40
CA SER A 422 -11.91 -2.60 3.02
C SER A 422 -11.69 -1.43 2.06
N TYR A 423 -10.45 -0.95 2.00
CA TYR A 423 -10.05 0.16 1.16
C TYR A 423 -8.57 0.07 0.75
N GLN A 424 -8.28 0.51 -0.48
CA GLN A 424 -6.95 0.49 -1.08
C GLN A 424 -6.13 1.73 -0.69
N PHE A 425 -5.48 1.69 0.48
CA PHE A 425 -4.67 2.84 0.95
C PHE A 425 -3.39 3.09 0.14
N PHE A 426 -2.82 2.05 -0.46
CA PHE A 426 -1.49 2.09 -1.08
C PHE A 426 -1.54 1.57 -2.51
N ASP A 427 -1.41 2.46 -3.49
CA ASP A 427 -1.49 2.13 -4.92
C ASP A 427 -0.52 1.00 -5.33
N GLU A 428 0.65 0.93 -4.69
CA GLU A 428 1.73 -0.02 -4.98
C GLU A 428 1.53 -1.40 -4.30
N LYS A 429 0.54 -1.55 -3.40
CA LYS A 429 0.30 -2.79 -2.63
C LYS A 429 -0.94 -3.52 -3.17
N PRO A 430 -0.87 -4.78 -3.60
CA PRO A 430 -2.04 -5.50 -4.13
C PRO A 430 -2.98 -6.03 -3.01
N ILE A 431 -3.19 -5.26 -1.95
CA ILE A 431 -4.02 -5.62 -0.80
C ILE A 431 -4.85 -4.38 -0.42
N ASN A 432 -6.17 -4.55 -0.44
CA ASN A 432 -7.16 -3.51 -0.12
C ASN A 432 -7.95 -3.82 1.17
N ASP A 433 -7.42 -4.72 2.01
CA ASP A 433 -8.11 -5.19 3.19
C ASP A 433 -7.18 -5.18 4.40
N PHE A 434 -7.48 -4.38 5.42
CA PHE A 434 -6.59 -4.15 6.57
C PHE A 434 -7.34 -4.27 7.90
N ASN A 435 -6.79 -4.99 8.88
CA ASN A 435 -7.31 -4.95 10.27
C ASN A 435 -6.90 -3.68 11.03
N ARG A 436 -5.79 -3.07 10.61
CA ARG A 436 -5.17 -1.98 11.33
C ARG A 436 -4.25 -1.20 10.41
N ILE A 437 -4.23 0.10 10.64
CA ILE A 437 -3.32 1.04 9.99
C ILE A 437 -2.67 1.92 11.04
N LEU A 438 -1.50 2.47 10.70
CA LEU A 438 -0.81 3.43 11.54
C LEU A 438 -0.95 4.82 10.93
N LEU A 439 -1.38 5.80 11.72
CA LEU A 439 -1.12 7.20 11.44
C LEU A 439 0.20 7.56 12.14
N ARG A 440 1.32 7.46 11.43
CA ARG A 440 2.66 7.68 11.98
C ARG A 440 3.06 9.14 11.84
N ASN A 441 3.52 9.76 12.93
CA ASN A 441 4.05 11.12 12.97
C ASN A 441 5.48 11.25 12.40
N SER A 442 5.97 10.28 11.62
CA SER A 442 7.37 10.18 11.15
C SER A 442 8.43 9.81 12.20
N GLY A 443 8.02 9.43 13.42
CA GLY A 443 8.95 8.95 14.44
C GLY A 443 10.01 9.99 14.82
N ASN A 444 11.27 9.62 14.97
CA ASN A 444 12.36 10.56 15.23
C ASN A 444 12.58 11.59 14.12
N ASP A 445 12.06 11.37 12.92
CA ASP A 445 12.07 12.36 11.84
C ASP A 445 11.01 13.46 12.02
N TRP A 446 10.13 13.33 13.04
CA TRP A 446 9.16 14.36 13.39
C TRP A 446 9.86 15.69 13.71
N GLY A 447 9.43 16.75 13.04
CA GLY A 447 10.04 18.08 13.09
C GLY A 447 11.28 18.26 12.20
N MET A 448 11.63 17.27 11.36
CA MET A 448 12.72 17.36 10.38
C MET A 448 12.22 17.28 8.95
N THR A 449 12.16 16.11 8.31
CA THR A 449 11.69 15.98 6.91
C THR A 449 10.27 15.47 6.78
N MET A 450 9.75 14.77 7.80
CA MET A 450 8.43 14.12 7.83
C MET A 450 8.26 12.92 6.89
N PHE A 451 9.33 12.46 6.22
CA PHE A 451 9.26 11.34 5.28
C PHE A 451 10.52 10.46 5.22
N ARG A 452 11.54 10.69 6.05
CA ARG A 452 12.85 9.99 5.95
C ARG A 452 12.75 8.47 5.98
N ASP A 453 12.00 7.94 6.94
CA ASP A 453 11.71 6.50 7.06
C ASP A 453 10.96 5.99 5.83
N ALA A 454 9.95 6.74 5.35
CA ALA A 454 9.18 6.38 4.17
C ALA A 454 10.03 6.37 2.89
N ALA A 455 10.88 7.37 2.68
CA ALA A 455 11.80 7.45 1.55
C ALA A 455 12.68 6.22 1.46
N LEU A 456 13.29 5.81 2.59
CA LEU A 456 14.11 4.62 2.62
C LEU A 456 13.30 3.35 2.39
N GLN A 457 12.16 3.21 3.06
CA GLN A 457 11.30 2.04 2.90
C GLN A 457 10.92 1.87 1.43
N SER A 458 10.39 2.91 0.77
CA SER A 458 10.07 2.90 -0.67
C SER A 458 11.29 2.61 -1.55
N LEU A 459 12.47 3.10 -1.20
CA LEU A 459 13.71 2.88 -1.96
C LEU A 459 14.06 1.39 -2.09
N VAL A 460 13.69 0.57 -1.09
CA VAL A 460 14.07 -0.84 -0.99
C VAL A 460 12.88 -1.82 -1.08
N HIS A 461 11.69 -1.36 -1.49
CA HIS A 461 10.52 -2.24 -1.67
C HIS A 461 10.74 -3.40 -2.65
N HIS A 462 11.64 -3.23 -3.63
CA HIS A 462 11.97 -4.26 -4.61
C HIS A 462 12.95 -5.32 -4.08
N LEU A 463 13.51 -5.13 -2.88
CA LEU A 463 14.39 -6.12 -2.25
C LEU A 463 13.57 -7.18 -1.52
N ASN A 464 14.18 -8.34 -1.25
CA ASN A 464 13.60 -9.38 -0.40
C ASN A 464 13.63 -8.95 1.08
N LEU A 465 12.88 -7.91 1.43
CA LEU A 465 12.74 -7.31 2.76
C LEU A 465 11.29 -6.93 3.00
N ASP A 466 10.78 -7.23 4.20
CA ASP A 466 9.50 -6.67 4.64
C ASP A 466 9.63 -5.16 4.87
N THR A 467 8.88 -4.39 4.10
CA THR A 467 8.86 -2.92 4.15
C THR A 467 7.49 -2.36 4.54
N GLN A 468 7.47 -1.11 4.97
CA GLN A 468 6.23 -0.38 5.25
C GLN A 468 5.86 0.56 4.10
N TYR A 469 4.65 0.40 3.56
CA TYR A 469 4.07 1.29 2.56
C TYR A 469 3.71 2.66 3.16
N TYR A 470 3.58 3.68 2.30
CA TYR A 470 3.47 5.08 2.66
C TYR A 470 2.32 5.77 1.92
N LYS A 471 1.45 6.47 2.66
CA LYS A 471 0.55 7.49 2.10
C LYS A 471 0.53 8.71 3.04
N PRO A 472 0.97 9.90 2.62
CA PRO A 472 0.84 11.10 3.44
C PRO A 472 -0.61 11.55 3.45
N THR A 473 -1.11 11.92 4.63
CA THR A 473 -2.50 12.33 4.84
C THR A 473 -2.56 13.49 5.82
N ILE A 474 -3.58 14.32 5.70
CA ILE A 474 -3.91 15.34 6.68
C ILE A 474 -4.89 14.74 7.67
N VAL A 475 -4.62 14.90 8.97
CA VAL A 475 -5.53 14.44 10.02
C VAL A 475 -6.25 15.62 10.64
N PHE A 476 -7.55 15.44 10.87
CA PHE A 476 -8.37 16.29 11.72
C PHE A 476 -8.83 15.50 12.95
N ILE A 477 -8.93 16.18 14.10
CA ILE A 477 -9.53 15.63 15.31
C ILE A 477 -10.68 16.55 15.72
N ASN A 478 -11.92 16.04 15.73
CA ASN A 478 -13.14 16.80 15.99
C ASN A 478 -13.23 18.11 15.17
N GLY A 479 -12.79 18.06 13.91
CA GLY A 479 -12.79 19.21 13.01
C GLY A 479 -11.57 20.13 13.15
N GLU A 480 -10.69 19.95 14.14
CA GLU A 480 -9.46 20.75 14.27
C GLU A 480 -8.30 20.15 13.48
N TYR A 481 -7.59 20.99 12.71
CA TYR A 481 -6.44 20.57 11.91
C TYR A 481 -5.30 20.03 12.80
N TRP A 482 -4.89 18.78 12.56
CA TRP A 482 -3.91 18.06 13.36
C TRP A 482 -2.58 17.83 12.64
N GLY A 483 -2.47 18.27 11.39
CA GLY A 483 -1.27 18.19 10.58
C GLY A 483 -1.12 16.88 9.80
N ILE A 484 0.01 16.80 9.11
CA ILE A 484 0.40 15.63 8.33
C ILE A 484 0.71 14.44 9.25
N HIS A 485 0.07 13.31 8.97
CA HIS A 485 0.46 11.96 9.40
C HIS A 485 0.67 11.07 8.19
N ASN A 486 1.54 10.09 8.35
CA ASN A 486 1.79 9.08 7.31
C ASN A 486 0.95 7.85 7.63
N VAL A 487 0.02 7.47 6.75
CA VAL A 487 -0.59 6.14 6.79
C VAL A 487 0.50 5.13 6.47
N ARG A 488 0.66 4.12 7.34
CA ARG A 488 1.65 3.05 7.19
C ARG A 488 1.02 1.70 7.51
N ASP A 489 1.56 0.67 6.87
CA ASP A 489 1.41 -0.70 7.33
C ASP A 489 1.93 -0.87 8.76
N ARG A 490 1.48 -1.91 9.45
CA ARG A 490 2.04 -2.30 10.75
C ARG A 490 2.68 -3.68 10.62
N LEU A 491 4.01 -3.73 10.73
CA LEU A 491 4.77 -4.98 10.70
C LEU A 491 4.52 -5.80 11.98
N ASP A 492 3.64 -6.78 11.88
CA ASP A 492 3.17 -7.64 12.97
C ASP A 492 2.54 -8.93 12.38
N GLN A 493 1.98 -9.82 13.21
CA GLN A 493 1.45 -11.08 12.70
C GLN A 493 0.29 -10.91 11.69
N HIS A 494 -0.50 -9.82 11.77
CA HIS A 494 -1.57 -9.58 10.80
C HIS A 494 -1.01 -9.17 9.45
N TYR A 495 0.04 -8.33 9.45
CA TYR A 495 0.76 -8.02 8.21
C TYR A 495 1.31 -9.30 7.58
N LEU A 496 1.96 -10.17 8.36
CA LEU A 496 2.52 -11.43 7.86
C LEU A 496 1.45 -12.35 7.28
N GLU A 497 0.32 -12.50 7.96
CA GLU A 497 -0.85 -13.26 7.47
C GLU A 497 -1.34 -12.70 6.13
N THR A 498 -1.52 -11.39 6.01
CA THR A 498 -2.00 -10.78 4.75
C THR A 498 -0.97 -10.83 3.62
N HIS A 499 0.33 -10.81 3.95
CA HIS A 499 1.40 -10.73 2.96
C HIS A 499 1.89 -12.10 2.46
N TYR A 500 2.00 -13.07 3.37
CA TYR A 500 2.52 -14.41 3.08
C TYR A 500 1.46 -15.53 3.17
N GLY A 501 0.28 -15.23 3.71
CA GLY A 501 -0.70 -16.26 4.10
C GLY A 501 -0.32 -16.95 5.40
N GLY A 502 -0.83 -18.17 5.60
CA GLY A 502 -0.62 -18.94 6.84
C GLY A 502 -1.48 -18.46 8.01
N ASP A 503 -1.54 -19.26 9.07
CA ASP A 503 -2.29 -18.89 10.28
C ASP A 503 -1.48 -17.86 11.08
N ARG A 504 -2.12 -16.72 11.38
CA ARG A 504 -1.53 -15.64 12.19
C ARG A 504 -0.86 -16.14 13.47
N GLY A 505 -1.47 -17.11 14.15
CA GLY A 505 -0.98 -17.67 15.41
C GLY A 505 0.31 -18.47 15.29
N ASP A 506 0.69 -18.87 14.08
CA ASP A 506 1.90 -19.65 13.80
C ASP A 506 3.10 -18.79 13.40
N PHE A 507 2.98 -17.46 13.36
CA PHE A 507 4.13 -16.56 13.19
C PHE A 507 4.77 -16.23 14.54
N THR A 508 6.10 -16.34 14.65
CA THR A 508 6.86 -15.81 15.78
C THR A 508 7.63 -14.57 15.34
N ILE A 509 7.52 -13.46 16.07
CA ILE A 509 8.26 -12.21 15.86
C ILE A 509 9.13 -11.93 17.08
N LEU A 510 10.43 -11.79 16.85
CA LEU A 510 11.43 -11.45 17.85
C LEU A 510 12.00 -10.05 17.56
N GLU A 511 12.37 -9.36 18.64
CA GLU A 511 13.02 -8.06 18.59
C GLU A 511 14.39 -8.11 19.26
N ARG A 512 15.29 -7.21 18.84
CA ARG A 512 16.62 -7.01 19.44
C ARG A 512 17.40 -8.33 19.61
N GLU A 513 17.91 -8.62 20.81
CA GLU A 513 18.70 -9.81 21.16
C GLU A 513 17.91 -11.13 21.26
N GLY A 514 16.71 -11.21 20.69
CA GLY A 514 15.86 -12.41 20.73
C GLY A 514 14.72 -12.30 21.74
N ARG A 515 14.27 -11.08 22.04
CA ARG A 515 13.12 -10.84 22.91
C ARG A 515 11.85 -11.15 22.15
N LEU A 516 11.00 -12.02 22.71
CA LEU A 516 9.68 -12.31 22.16
C LEU A 516 8.82 -11.04 22.10
N SER A 517 8.33 -10.69 20.91
CA SER A 517 7.42 -9.57 20.67
C SER A 517 5.99 -10.09 20.45
N GLU A 518 5.81 -11.02 19.50
CA GLU A 518 4.54 -11.70 19.20
C GLU A 518 4.82 -13.19 18.88
N GLY A 519 3.85 -14.08 19.12
CA GLY A 519 3.98 -15.52 18.79
C GLY A 519 4.39 -16.41 19.96
N SER A 520 5.23 -17.42 19.69
CA SER A 520 5.46 -18.54 20.62
C SER A 520 6.85 -18.55 21.28
N GLU A 521 6.92 -19.08 22.51
CA GLU A 521 8.18 -19.33 23.22
C GLU A 521 9.09 -20.32 22.46
N LYS A 522 8.50 -21.29 21.74
CA LYS A 522 9.23 -22.23 20.89
C LYS A 522 10.08 -21.51 19.84
N GLY A 523 9.52 -20.52 19.15
CA GLY A 523 10.28 -19.75 18.17
C GLY A 523 11.43 -18.98 18.83
N GLN A 524 11.23 -18.46 20.05
CA GLN A 524 12.31 -17.84 20.83
C GLN A 524 13.43 -18.84 21.16
N GLU A 525 13.09 -20.05 21.58
CA GLU A 525 14.03 -21.14 21.86
C GLU A 525 14.82 -21.55 20.60
N ASP A 526 14.14 -21.71 19.47
CA ASP A 526 14.77 -22.08 18.21
C ASP A 526 15.80 -21.03 17.74
N TYR A 527 15.50 -19.73 17.92
CA TYR A 527 16.48 -18.68 17.65
C TYR A 527 17.69 -18.75 18.59
N ALA A 528 17.44 -18.97 19.88
CA ALA A 528 18.52 -19.11 20.86
C ALA A 528 19.45 -20.28 20.52
N LEU A 529 18.90 -21.42 20.08
CA LEU A 529 19.65 -22.58 19.61
C LEU A 529 20.48 -22.27 18.35
N MET A 530 19.92 -21.52 17.39
CA MET A 530 20.68 -21.07 16.21
C MET A 530 21.87 -20.20 16.61
N ILE A 531 21.67 -19.22 17.51
CA ILE A 531 22.75 -18.35 17.98
C ILE A 531 23.78 -19.12 18.83
N GLU A 532 23.35 -20.08 19.64
CA GLU A 532 24.25 -20.97 20.37
C GLU A 532 25.11 -21.81 19.42
N TYR A 533 24.51 -22.35 18.34
CA TYR A 533 25.25 -23.05 17.30
C TYR A 533 26.32 -22.16 16.67
N VAL A 534 25.97 -20.92 16.31
CA VAL A 534 26.91 -19.95 15.73
C VAL A 534 28.08 -19.64 16.68
N LYS A 535 27.83 -19.55 17.98
CA LYS A 535 28.87 -19.29 18.98
C LYS A 535 29.81 -20.47 19.21
N ASN A 536 29.32 -21.69 19.02
CA ASN A 536 30.04 -22.92 19.33
C ASN A 536 30.71 -23.59 18.10
N ASN A 537 30.47 -23.09 16.89
CA ASN A 537 30.99 -23.67 15.65
C ASN A 537 31.68 -22.62 14.77
N ASN A 538 32.65 -23.06 13.97
CA ASN A 538 33.39 -22.18 13.08
C ASN A 538 32.71 -22.08 11.71
N LEU A 539 32.01 -20.97 11.45
CA LEU A 539 31.30 -20.79 10.17
C LEU A 539 32.22 -20.61 8.95
N ALA A 540 33.54 -20.48 9.12
CA ALA A 540 34.48 -20.59 8.00
C ALA A 540 34.42 -21.97 7.32
N GLU A 541 33.94 -23.00 8.02
CA GLU A 541 33.75 -24.34 7.48
C GLU A 541 32.38 -24.46 6.79
N GLN A 542 32.38 -24.87 5.53
CA GLN A 542 31.21 -24.81 4.66
C GLN A 542 29.96 -25.50 5.21
N HIS A 543 30.11 -26.69 5.81
CA HIS A 543 28.98 -27.44 6.35
C HIS A 543 28.28 -26.74 7.53
N HIS A 544 29.02 -25.95 8.32
CA HIS A 544 28.42 -25.13 9.39
C HIS A 544 27.68 -23.93 8.81
N PHE A 545 28.23 -23.30 7.77
CA PHE A 545 27.56 -22.25 7.03
C PHE A 545 26.25 -22.74 6.38
N GLU A 546 26.27 -23.88 5.71
CA GLU A 546 25.09 -24.52 5.09
C GLU A 546 24.01 -24.87 6.14
N HIS A 547 24.42 -25.30 7.34
CA HIS A 547 23.49 -25.51 8.44
C HIS A 547 22.76 -24.22 8.82
N ILE A 548 23.48 -23.09 8.98
CA ILE A 548 22.83 -21.81 9.27
C ILE A 548 21.95 -21.35 8.11
N GLN A 549 22.39 -21.53 6.86
CA GLN A 549 21.59 -21.23 5.68
C GLN A 549 20.26 -22.02 5.63
N SER A 550 20.21 -23.21 6.23
CA SER A 550 18.96 -23.98 6.34
C SER A 550 17.98 -23.41 7.37
N LEU A 551 18.45 -22.60 8.33
CA LEU A 551 17.65 -22.03 9.41
C LEU A 551 17.21 -20.58 9.14
N MET A 552 17.82 -19.89 8.18
CA MET A 552 17.54 -18.50 7.87
C MET A 552 17.59 -18.20 6.38
N ASP A 553 16.87 -17.18 5.96
CA ASP A 553 16.97 -16.64 4.61
C ASP A 553 18.22 -15.74 4.51
N ILE A 554 19.33 -16.33 4.05
CA ILE A 554 20.64 -15.66 3.96
C ILE A 554 20.60 -14.46 3.01
N ASP A 555 19.79 -14.50 1.95
CA ASP A 555 19.69 -13.42 0.97
C ASP A 555 18.92 -12.23 1.55
N ASN A 556 17.80 -12.49 2.23
CA ASN A 556 17.09 -11.48 3.03
C ASN A 556 18.03 -10.82 4.06
N TYR A 557 18.80 -11.62 4.81
CA TYR A 557 19.71 -11.10 5.83
C TYR A 557 20.84 -10.24 5.26
N ARG A 558 21.36 -10.62 4.08
CA ARG A 558 22.40 -9.86 3.37
C ARG A 558 21.85 -8.51 2.90
N ASN A 559 20.68 -8.51 2.25
CA ASN A 559 19.98 -7.29 1.84
C ASN A 559 19.66 -6.38 3.04
N TYR A 560 19.28 -6.96 4.18
CA TYR A 560 19.03 -6.22 5.43
C TYR A 560 20.28 -5.50 5.92
N TYR A 561 21.42 -6.19 6.01
CA TYR A 561 22.69 -5.58 6.45
C TYR A 561 23.22 -4.54 5.46
N ILE A 562 23.18 -4.82 4.15
CA ILE A 562 23.59 -3.86 3.12
C ILE A 562 22.76 -2.59 3.22
N THR A 563 21.43 -2.73 3.35
CA THR A 563 20.51 -1.60 3.55
C THR A 563 20.88 -0.81 4.79
N GLN A 564 21.00 -1.43 5.96
CA GLN A 564 21.29 -0.71 7.22
C GLN A 564 22.66 0.00 7.17
N ILE A 565 23.68 -0.64 6.59
CA ILE A 565 25.02 -0.08 6.46
C ILE A 565 25.02 1.11 5.50
N TYR A 566 24.41 0.98 4.31
CA TYR A 566 24.33 2.10 3.35
C TYR A 566 23.68 3.32 4.01
N ASN A 567 22.59 3.12 4.73
CA ASN A 567 21.79 4.19 5.31
C ASN A 567 22.39 4.89 6.54
N ALA A 568 23.56 4.44 6.97
CA ALA A 568 24.26 4.95 8.15
C ALA A 568 23.38 4.93 9.41
N ASN A 569 22.59 3.87 9.60
CA ASN A 569 21.75 3.74 10.78
C ASN A 569 22.61 3.53 12.02
N THR A 570 22.59 4.50 12.95
CA THR A 570 23.39 4.47 14.18
C THR A 570 22.62 3.97 15.39
N ASP A 571 21.30 3.75 15.28
CA ASP A 571 20.53 3.08 16.32
C ASP A 571 20.43 1.55 16.12
N TRP A 572 20.99 1.06 15.02
CA TRP A 572 21.17 -0.36 14.70
C TRP A 572 22.67 -0.71 14.71
N PRO A 573 23.13 -1.96 14.99
CA PRO A 573 22.36 -3.17 15.27
C PRO A 573 22.07 -3.43 16.75
N GLN A 574 22.34 -2.49 17.66
CA GLN A 574 22.03 -2.67 19.09
C GLN A 574 20.55 -2.48 19.43
N ASN A 575 19.80 -1.86 18.52
CA ASN A 575 18.38 -1.58 18.63
C ASN A 575 17.76 -1.61 17.22
N ASN A 576 16.43 -1.44 17.12
CA ASN A 576 15.68 -1.37 15.88
C ASN A 576 15.90 -2.61 14.98
N ILE A 577 15.88 -3.80 15.61
CA ILE A 577 15.88 -5.09 14.92
C ILE A 577 14.54 -5.77 15.19
N SER A 578 13.87 -6.19 14.12
CA SER A 578 12.70 -7.08 14.13
C SER A 578 12.88 -8.19 13.09
N TYR A 579 12.55 -9.41 13.46
CA TYR A 579 12.68 -10.59 12.60
C TYR A 579 11.67 -11.65 12.98
N TRP A 580 11.33 -12.51 12.03
CA TRP A 580 10.21 -13.43 12.15
C TRP A 580 10.49 -14.78 11.50
N ARG A 581 9.67 -15.76 11.87
CA ARG A 581 9.57 -17.07 11.21
C ARG A 581 8.16 -17.62 11.30
N TYR A 582 7.85 -18.61 10.46
CA TYR A 582 6.62 -19.38 10.50
C TYR A 582 6.85 -20.76 11.15
N GLU A 583 6.02 -21.16 12.10
CA GLU A 583 6.26 -22.36 12.92
C GLU A 583 5.82 -23.67 12.27
N LYS A 584 4.83 -23.64 11.38
CA LYS A 584 4.23 -24.82 10.73
C LYS A 584 4.70 -25.01 9.27
N SER A 585 6.01 -24.96 9.07
CA SER A 585 6.60 -25.23 7.75
C SER A 585 6.33 -26.67 7.29
N GLU A 586 6.02 -26.83 6.00
CA GLU A 586 5.92 -28.13 5.32
C GLU A 586 7.23 -28.52 4.60
N GLY A 587 8.33 -27.83 4.91
CA GLY A 587 9.63 -28.05 4.30
C GLY A 587 9.65 -27.63 2.84
N ALA A 588 10.02 -28.54 1.94
CA ALA A 588 10.20 -28.23 0.52
C ALA A 588 8.91 -27.82 -0.23
N ASN A 589 7.74 -28.07 0.36
CA ASN A 589 6.44 -27.71 -0.23
C ASN A 589 5.88 -26.37 0.30
N SER A 590 6.59 -25.72 1.23
CA SER A 590 6.12 -24.44 1.79
C SER A 590 6.06 -23.35 0.71
N LEU A 591 5.03 -22.52 0.80
CA LEU A 591 4.97 -21.26 0.05
C LEU A 591 6.15 -20.34 0.46
N PRO A 592 6.57 -19.42 -0.43
CA PRO A 592 7.58 -18.42 -0.09
C PRO A 592 7.24 -17.69 1.21
N GLY A 593 8.21 -17.58 2.13
CA GLY A 593 8.01 -17.00 3.47
C GLY A 593 7.53 -18.00 4.54
N LEU A 594 6.88 -19.10 4.17
CA LEU A 594 6.32 -20.09 5.11
C LEU A 594 7.20 -21.34 5.30
N ASP A 595 8.47 -21.27 4.91
CA ASP A 595 9.46 -22.36 4.96
C ASP A 595 10.08 -22.57 6.34
N GLY A 596 9.74 -21.74 7.32
CA GLY A 596 10.22 -21.82 8.70
C GLY A 596 11.61 -21.23 8.94
N ARG A 597 12.20 -20.59 7.91
CA ARG A 597 13.46 -19.86 8.04
C ARG A 597 13.23 -18.48 8.66
N TRP A 598 14.22 -18.02 9.43
CA TRP A 598 14.25 -16.65 9.97
C TRP A 598 14.46 -15.60 8.88
N ARG A 599 13.70 -14.49 8.97
CA ARG A 599 13.77 -13.32 8.07
C ARG A 599 13.74 -12.01 8.88
N TRP A 600 14.49 -11.02 8.42
CA TRP A 600 14.59 -9.69 9.02
C TRP A 600 13.77 -8.68 8.25
N MET A 601 13.14 -7.79 9.01
CA MET A 601 12.29 -6.73 8.48
C MET A 601 13.03 -5.40 8.42
N ALA A 602 12.65 -4.53 7.48
CA ALA A 602 13.04 -3.13 7.50
C ALA A 602 12.28 -2.39 8.62
N PHE A 603 12.83 -2.38 9.83
CA PHE A 603 12.15 -1.89 11.03
C PHE A 603 12.75 -0.57 11.55
N ASP A 604 11.87 0.40 11.81
CA ASP A 604 12.16 1.67 12.48
C ASP A 604 13.42 2.40 11.96
N MET A 605 13.33 2.95 10.75
CA MET A 605 14.47 3.48 9.99
C MET A 605 14.51 5.02 9.95
N ASP A 606 13.99 5.69 10.97
CA ASP A 606 13.89 7.15 11.00
C ASP A 606 15.21 7.88 11.38
N ARG A 607 16.26 7.16 11.79
CA ARG A 607 17.62 7.69 12.03
C ARG A 607 18.61 7.34 10.92
N THR A 608 18.22 7.60 9.67
CA THR A 608 18.95 7.22 8.45
C THR A 608 19.15 8.41 7.48
N LEU A 609 19.75 8.17 6.31
CA LEU A 609 19.78 9.09 5.15
C LEU A 609 20.23 10.53 5.48
N GLY A 610 21.34 10.69 6.21
CA GLY A 610 21.85 12.03 6.58
C GLY A 610 21.45 12.50 7.98
N PHE A 611 20.92 11.61 8.83
CA PHE A 611 20.85 11.87 10.28
C PHE A 611 22.25 12.00 10.90
N VAL A 612 23.22 11.26 10.36
CA VAL A 612 24.66 11.40 10.63
C VAL A 612 25.40 11.70 9.33
N PRO A 613 26.66 12.20 9.38
CA PRO A 613 27.43 12.49 8.18
C PRO A 613 27.58 11.27 7.25
N PRO A 614 27.62 11.48 5.91
CA PRO A 614 27.80 10.39 4.94
C PRO A 614 29.11 9.62 5.09
N SER A 615 30.10 10.18 5.79
CA SER A 615 31.39 9.54 6.10
C SER A 615 31.37 8.63 7.33
N HIS A 616 30.24 8.47 8.03
CA HIS A 616 30.18 7.59 9.20
C HIS A 616 30.53 6.15 8.81
N ASN A 617 31.54 5.55 9.45
CA ASN A 617 31.98 4.18 9.13
C ASN A 617 31.02 3.13 9.73
N THR A 618 29.91 2.90 9.03
CA THR A 618 28.88 1.96 9.46
C THR A 618 29.26 0.50 9.20
N VAL A 619 30.24 0.24 8.33
CA VAL A 619 30.80 -1.12 8.16
C VAL A 619 31.45 -1.54 9.47
N GLU A 620 32.37 -0.71 9.98
CA GLU A 620 33.06 -0.96 11.25
C GLU A 620 32.07 -1.02 12.42
N TRP A 621 31.09 -0.13 12.43
CA TRP A 621 30.01 -0.15 13.43
C TRP A 621 29.24 -1.48 13.44
N ALA A 622 28.90 -2.00 12.26
CA ALA A 622 28.16 -3.25 12.11
C ALA A 622 28.99 -4.49 12.47
N THR A 623 30.32 -4.40 12.44
CA THR A 623 31.26 -5.51 12.69
C THR A 623 31.99 -5.43 14.02
N SER A 624 31.78 -4.37 14.81
CA SER A 624 32.45 -4.19 16.11
C SER A 624 32.05 -5.28 17.12
N LEU A 625 33.01 -5.67 17.97
CA LEU A 625 32.78 -6.60 19.09
C LEU A 625 31.98 -5.98 20.23
N THR A 626 32.18 -4.69 20.51
CA THR A 626 31.60 -3.98 21.65
C THR A 626 31.00 -2.65 21.23
N ASN A 627 29.91 -2.26 21.89
CA ASN A 627 29.28 -0.93 21.74
C ASN A 627 29.69 -0.04 22.92
N GLU A 628 30.05 1.22 22.62
CA GLU A 628 30.28 2.27 23.61
C GLU A 628 29.12 2.43 24.62
N ARG A 629 27.87 2.13 24.22
CA ARG A 629 26.68 2.21 25.09
C ARG A 629 26.52 1.07 26.09
N HIS A 630 27.09 -0.10 25.82
CA HIS A 630 26.65 -1.34 26.47
C HIS A 630 27.78 -2.25 26.96
N ASN A 631 29.02 -2.08 26.48
CA ASN A 631 30.24 -2.76 26.95
C ASN A 631 30.11 -4.30 27.14
N HIS A 632 29.26 -4.96 26.34
CA HIS A 632 29.10 -6.40 26.25
C HIS A 632 29.09 -6.85 24.79
N GLU A 633 29.20 -8.17 24.56
CA GLU A 633 29.21 -8.75 23.22
C GLU A 633 27.90 -8.44 22.49
N TRP A 634 28.04 -7.80 21.32
CA TRP A 634 26.98 -7.17 20.54
C TRP A 634 26.09 -8.21 19.81
N PRO A 635 24.77 -7.98 19.59
CA PRO A 635 23.89 -8.87 18.81
C PRO A 635 24.26 -9.08 17.33
N ASN A 636 25.40 -8.58 16.85
CA ASN A 636 25.90 -8.81 15.49
C ASN A 636 26.75 -10.08 15.36
N VAL A 637 26.85 -10.91 16.42
CA VAL A 637 27.64 -12.16 16.42
C VAL A 637 27.34 -13.04 15.21
N LEU A 638 26.06 -13.15 14.82
CA LEU A 638 25.64 -13.87 13.63
C LEU A 638 26.31 -13.32 12.36
N PHE A 639 26.26 -12.01 12.14
CA PHE A 639 26.87 -11.39 10.96
C PHE A 639 28.39 -11.51 10.95
N ARG A 640 29.05 -11.24 12.09
CA ARG A 640 30.52 -11.40 12.23
C ARG A 640 30.95 -12.83 11.94
N SER A 641 30.22 -13.82 12.46
CA SER A 641 30.52 -15.23 12.21
C SER A 641 30.32 -15.60 10.74
N LEU A 642 29.26 -15.12 10.09
CA LEU A 642 29.02 -15.36 8.66
C LEU A 642 30.12 -14.77 7.78
N LEU A 643 30.66 -13.60 8.12
CA LEU A 643 31.78 -12.97 7.40
C LEU A 643 33.09 -13.80 7.43
N ASN A 644 33.22 -14.77 8.33
CA ASN A 644 34.36 -15.69 8.33
C ASN A 644 34.29 -16.71 7.18
N ASN A 645 33.13 -16.93 6.58
CA ASN A 645 32.96 -17.77 5.40
C ASN A 645 33.29 -16.97 4.12
N GLU A 646 34.21 -17.47 3.29
CA GLU A 646 34.65 -16.76 2.09
C GLU A 646 33.53 -16.55 1.06
N GLN A 647 32.68 -17.56 0.86
CA GLN A 647 31.56 -17.46 -0.07
C GLN A 647 30.58 -16.36 0.38
N PHE A 648 30.19 -16.35 1.66
CA PHE A 648 29.32 -15.31 2.20
C PHE A 648 29.97 -13.93 2.09
N LYS A 649 31.24 -13.80 2.47
CA LYS A 649 32.00 -12.53 2.42
C LYS A 649 32.07 -11.97 1.00
N HIS A 650 32.43 -12.78 0.00
CA HIS A 650 32.49 -12.34 -1.40
C HIS A 650 31.11 -11.95 -1.93
N THR A 651 30.08 -12.75 -1.64
CA THR A 651 28.70 -12.45 -2.04
C THR A 651 28.22 -11.15 -1.39
N PHE A 652 28.49 -10.93 -0.10
CA PHE A 652 28.17 -9.68 0.59
C PHE A 652 28.85 -8.47 -0.05
N ILE A 653 30.14 -8.54 -0.36
CA ILE A 653 30.88 -7.43 -0.99
C ILE A 653 30.35 -7.15 -2.40
N ASN A 654 30.15 -8.20 -3.20
CA ASN A 654 29.63 -8.07 -4.57
C ASN A 654 28.21 -7.52 -4.59
N GLU A 655 27.32 -7.99 -3.74
CA GLU A 655 25.96 -7.46 -3.68
C GLU A 655 25.88 -6.05 -3.08
N PHE A 656 26.81 -5.69 -2.19
CA PHE A 656 26.94 -4.29 -1.78
C PHE A 656 27.32 -3.43 -2.99
N ALA A 657 28.34 -3.83 -3.75
CA ALA A 657 28.76 -3.13 -4.96
C ALA A 657 27.61 -3.05 -5.98
N ASP A 658 26.87 -4.14 -6.18
CA ASP A 658 25.68 -4.20 -7.00
C ASP A 658 24.66 -3.12 -6.60
N HIS A 659 24.28 -3.07 -5.32
CA HIS A 659 23.32 -2.08 -4.85
C HIS A 659 23.86 -0.64 -4.94
N LEU A 660 25.16 -0.40 -4.79
CA LEU A 660 25.77 0.92 -5.01
C LEU A 660 25.79 1.35 -6.48
N ASN A 661 25.63 0.42 -7.42
CA ASN A 661 25.49 0.69 -8.84
C ASN A 661 24.01 0.80 -9.28
N THR A 662 23.06 0.38 -8.42
CA THR A 662 21.63 0.25 -8.76
C THR A 662 20.72 0.89 -7.69
N THR A 663 20.27 0.12 -6.69
CA THR A 663 19.35 0.54 -5.62
C THR A 663 19.74 1.87 -4.98
N PHE A 664 21.01 2.02 -4.64
CA PHE A 664 21.61 3.14 -3.94
C PHE A 664 22.44 4.06 -4.85
N HIS A 665 22.23 3.97 -6.16
CA HIS A 665 22.80 4.93 -7.10
C HIS A 665 22.32 6.35 -6.72
N PRO A 666 23.21 7.37 -6.64
CA PRO A 666 22.86 8.71 -6.17
C PRO A 666 21.58 9.27 -6.79
N ASP A 667 21.47 9.23 -8.12
CA ASP A 667 20.32 9.77 -8.84
C ASP A 667 18.99 9.13 -8.41
N ARG A 668 18.96 7.81 -8.17
CA ARG A 668 17.76 7.10 -7.76
C ARG A 668 17.34 7.48 -6.34
N VAL A 669 18.31 7.59 -5.43
CA VAL A 669 18.04 8.00 -4.04
C VAL A 669 17.54 9.44 -4.01
N ILE A 670 18.17 10.35 -4.77
CA ILE A 670 17.77 11.76 -4.88
C ILE A 670 16.37 11.86 -5.49
N GLN A 671 16.07 11.14 -6.57
CA GLN A 671 14.73 11.10 -7.18
C GLN A 671 13.66 10.65 -6.18
N THR A 672 13.97 9.64 -5.36
CA THR A 672 13.06 9.17 -4.31
C THR A 672 12.82 10.27 -3.26
N ILE A 673 13.88 10.94 -2.80
CA ILE A 673 13.78 12.06 -1.86
C ILE A 673 12.95 13.21 -2.44
N GLN A 674 13.15 13.56 -3.71
CA GLN A 674 12.42 14.63 -4.38
C GLN A 674 10.95 14.29 -4.59
N LYS A 675 10.63 13.01 -4.92
CA LYS A 675 9.24 12.53 -4.99
C LYS A 675 8.53 12.72 -3.65
N MET A 676 9.18 12.32 -2.54
CA MET A 676 8.63 12.48 -1.20
C MET A 676 8.48 13.96 -0.80
N LYS A 677 9.50 14.79 -1.08
CA LYS A 677 9.45 16.23 -0.83
C LYS A 677 8.25 16.87 -1.55
N THR A 678 8.15 16.66 -2.86
CA THR A 678 7.10 17.24 -3.71
C THR A 678 5.71 16.80 -3.24
N GLY A 679 5.58 15.56 -2.77
CA GLY A 679 4.31 15.01 -2.30
C GLY A 679 3.71 15.71 -1.09
N ILE A 680 4.51 16.34 -0.21
CA ILE A 680 4.01 17.00 1.01
C ILE A 680 4.28 18.50 1.09
N GLU A 681 5.15 19.05 0.22
CA GLU A 681 5.54 20.47 0.22
C GLU A 681 4.36 21.45 0.32
N PRO A 682 3.24 21.26 -0.42
CA PRO A 682 2.10 22.18 -0.34
C PRO A 682 1.47 22.29 1.05
N GLU A 683 1.58 21.24 1.88
CA GLU A 683 0.91 21.14 3.18
C GLU A 683 1.83 21.45 4.37
N MET A 684 3.13 21.57 4.13
CA MET A 684 4.12 21.76 5.18
C MET A 684 3.93 23.07 5.94
N GLU A 685 3.50 24.16 5.28
CA GLU A 685 3.22 25.42 5.97
C GLU A 685 2.11 25.27 7.02
N ASN A 686 1.04 24.54 6.70
CA ASN A 686 -0.06 24.29 7.63
C ASN A 686 0.38 23.39 8.77
N HIS A 687 1.17 22.34 8.49
CA HIS A 687 1.79 21.51 9.53
C HIS A 687 2.67 22.35 10.48
N ILE A 688 3.50 23.24 9.94
CA ILE A 688 4.40 24.10 10.73
C ILE A 688 3.60 25.11 11.56
N LYS A 689 2.53 25.71 11.04
CA LYS A 689 1.65 26.61 11.80
C LYS A 689 1.03 25.91 13.01
N ARG A 690 0.67 24.62 12.86
CA ARG A 690 0.06 23.81 13.92
C ARG A 690 1.04 23.37 15.00
N TRP A 691 2.25 22.96 14.62
CA TRP A 691 3.20 22.29 15.53
C TRP A 691 4.46 23.10 15.84
N GLY A 692 4.77 24.14 15.06
CA GLY A 692 6.04 24.85 15.12
C GLY A 692 7.26 23.96 14.88
N ALA A 693 7.06 22.83 14.19
CA ALA A 693 8.03 21.79 13.87
C ALA A 693 7.70 21.22 12.48
N PRO A 694 8.63 21.20 11.49
CA PRO A 694 9.94 21.84 11.51
C PRO A 694 9.88 23.34 11.83
N VAL A 695 11.01 23.93 12.22
CA VAL A 695 11.03 25.31 12.74
C VAL A 695 10.56 26.37 11.72
N SER A 696 10.67 26.08 10.42
CA SER A 696 10.20 26.89 9.30
C SER A 696 10.28 26.10 8.00
N MET A 697 9.73 26.63 6.90
CA MET A 697 9.91 26.06 5.57
C MET A 697 11.38 25.98 5.16
N ASP A 698 12.20 26.98 5.48
CA ASP A 698 13.65 26.95 5.25
C ASP A 698 14.34 25.87 6.08
N GLY A 699 13.91 25.70 7.35
CA GLY A 699 14.41 24.63 8.22
C GLY A 699 14.05 23.24 7.70
N TRP A 700 12.83 23.07 7.19
CA TRP A 700 12.40 21.85 6.52
C TRP A 700 13.24 21.56 5.27
N ASN A 701 13.36 22.53 4.36
CA ASN A 701 14.19 22.43 3.15
C ASN A 701 15.66 22.10 3.48
N SER A 702 16.23 22.68 4.53
CA SER A 702 17.58 22.36 4.99
C SER A 702 17.72 20.92 5.46
N ASN A 703 16.70 20.34 6.09
CA ASN A 703 16.73 18.93 6.48
C ASN A 703 16.59 17.98 5.28
N VAL A 704 15.83 18.37 4.24
CA VAL A 704 15.77 17.63 2.97
C VAL A 704 17.12 17.68 2.26
N GLU A 705 17.76 18.85 2.23
CA GLU A 705 19.07 19.04 1.63
C GLU A 705 20.16 18.17 2.29
N LYS A 706 20.07 17.93 3.61
CA LYS A 706 20.96 16.94 4.29
C LYS A 706 20.79 15.52 3.75
N MET A 707 19.57 15.12 3.37
CA MET A 707 19.34 13.80 2.75
C MET A 707 19.95 13.73 1.35
N ILE A 708 19.83 14.80 0.56
CA ILE A 708 20.40 14.88 -0.79
C ILE A 708 21.92 14.82 -0.74
N ASN A 709 22.55 15.65 0.09
CA ASN A 709 24.00 15.62 0.30
C ASN A 709 24.51 14.26 0.79
N PHE A 710 23.71 13.56 1.62
CA PHE A 710 24.03 12.20 2.02
C PHE A 710 24.02 11.25 0.82
N ALA A 711 22.96 11.26 0.01
CA ALA A 711 22.81 10.39 -1.16
C ALA A 711 23.95 10.56 -2.18
N GLU A 712 24.40 11.79 -2.41
CA GLU A 712 25.50 12.11 -3.33
C GLU A 712 26.85 11.53 -2.87
N GLN A 713 27.16 11.67 -1.58
CA GLN A 713 28.50 11.38 -1.05
C GLN A 713 28.63 9.96 -0.50
N ARG A 714 27.55 9.37 0.00
CA ARG A 714 27.56 8.10 0.72
C ARG A 714 28.18 6.94 -0.07
N PRO A 715 27.90 6.76 -1.37
CA PRO A 715 28.46 5.63 -2.12
C PRO A 715 29.99 5.62 -2.20
N MET A 716 30.64 6.78 -2.23
CA MET A 716 32.09 6.88 -2.24
C MET A 716 32.67 6.43 -0.90
N PHE A 717 32.16 6.97 0.21
CA PHE A 717 32.63 6.61 1.55
C PHE A 717 32.39 5.13 1.86
N VAL A 718 31.25 4.57 1.48
CA VAL A 718 30.98 3.15 1.70
C VAL A 718 31.95 2.26 0.92
N ARG A 719 32.31 2.62 -0.32
CA ARG A 719 33.35 1.90 -1.07
C ARG A 719 34.69 1.93 -0.34
N GLU A 720 35.11 3.10 0.12
CA GLU A 720 36.34 3.26 0.89
C GLU A 720 36.32 2.42 2.18
N HIS A 721 35.22 2.44 2.92
CA HIS A 721 35.08 1.65 4.16
C HIS A 721 35.13 0.14 3.89
N LEU A 722 34.45 -0.34 2.85
CA LEU A 722 34.49 -1.77 2.46
C LEU A 722 35.90 -2.18 2.04
N ALA A 723 36.57 -1.39 1.20
CA ALA A 723 37.93 -1.68 0.75
C ALA A 723 38.90 -1.75 1.94
N ASN A 724 38.84 -0.78 2.85
CA ASN A 724 39.69 -0.74 4.03
C ASN A 724 39.39 -1.90 5.01
N HIS A 725 38.11 -2.17 5.29
CA HIS A 725 37.71 -3.17 6.28
C HIS A 725 38.04 -4.60 5.83
N PHE A 726 37.81 -4.91 4.54
CA PHE A 726 38.08 -6.24 3.98
C PHE A 726 39.45 -6.36 3.31
N ASN A 727 40.29 -5.33 3.37
CA ASN A 727 41.61 -5.27 2.74
C ASN A 727 41.57 -5.59 1.24
N LEU A 728 40.66 -4.93 0.53
CA LEU A 728 40.45 -5.07 -0.92
C LEU A 728 41.32 -4.05 -1.68
N GLY A 729 41.50 -4.27 -2.98
CA GLY A 729 42.09 -3.25 -3.85
C GLY A 729 41.13 -2.11 -4.15
N GLU A 730 41.56 -1.19 -5.01
CA GLU A 730 40.68 -0.10 -5.48
C GLU A 730 39.48 -0.66 -6.27
N THR A 731 38.42 0.13 -6.39
CA THR A 731 37.32 -0.22 -7.29
C THR A 731 37.67 0.06 -8.74
N VAL A 732 37.34 -0.86 -9.64
CA VAL A 732 37.51 -0.72 -11.09
C VAL A 732 36.17 -0.63 -11.80
N SER A 733 36.18 -0.04 -12.99
CA SER A 733 35.00 0.07 -13.85
C SER A 733 34.76 -1.22 -14.63
N VAL A 734 33.53 -1.72 -14.62
CA VAL A 734 33.07 -2.82 -15.46
C VAL A 734 31.99 -2.28 -16.39
N GLN A 735 32.31 -2.19 -17.68
CA GLN A 735 31.38 -1.79 -18.73
C GLN A 735 30.91 -3.02 -19.51
N ILE A 736 29.59 -3.20 -19.59
CA ILE A 736 28.97 -4.31 -20.30
C ILE A 736 28.13 -3.74 -21.45
N LYS A 737 28.38 -4.27 -22.64
CA LYS A 737 27.62 -4.03 -23.86
C LYS A 737 26.78 -5.25 -24.18
N SER A 738 25.53 -5.05 -24.55
CA SER A 738 24.67 -6.13 -25.03
C SER A 738 23.64 -5.58 -26.04
N ASP A 739 22.98 -6.48 -26.75
CA ASP A 739 21.79 -6.15 -27.54
C ASP A 739 20.57 -6.63 -26.75
N SER A 740 19.95 -5.71 -26.01
CA SER A 740 18.81 -5.97 -25.13
C SER A 740 17.60 -6.54 -25.88
N THR A 741 17.53 -6.38 -27.20
CA THR A 741 16.48 -6.97 -28.04
C THR A 741 16.65 -8.47 -28.23
N LYS A 742 17.87 -9.00 -28.01
CA LYS A 742 18.24 -10.41 -28.24
C LYS A 742 18.62 -11.18 -26.99
N GLY A 743 19.02 -10.50 -25.93
CA GLY A 743 19.43 -11.11 -24.68
C GLY A 743 19.61 -10.07 -23.59
N THR A 744 20.04 -10.49 -22.42
CA THR A 744 20.42 -9.63 -21.29
C THR A 744 21.65 -10.21 -20.62
N VAL A 745 22.32 -9.43 -19.78
CA VAL A 745 23.46 -9.89 -18.99
C VAL A 745 23.14 -9.75 -17.52
N GLN A 746 23.45 -10.77 -16.73
CA GLN A 746 23.43 -10.70 -15.28
C GLN A 746 24.85 -10.56 -14.76
N ILE A 747 25.11 -9.57 -13.90
CA ILE A 747 26.35 -9.45 -13.14
C ILE A 747 26.03 -9.64 -11.66
N ASN A 748 26.62 -10.67 -11.05
CA ASN A 748 26.33 -11.10 -9.69
C ASN A 748 24.81 -11.25 -9.46
N SER A 749 24.22 -10.38 -8.63
CA SER A 749 22.78 -10.36 -8.33
C SER A 749 21.95 -9.46 -9.27
N ILE A 750 22.59 -8.61 -10.07
CA ILE A 750 21.91 -7.64 -10.94
C ILE A 750 21.68 -8.23 -12.32
N LYS A 751 20.42 -8.24 -12.75
CA LYS A 751 20.06 -8.41 -14.16
C LYS A 751 20.09 -7.06 -14.86
N LEU A 752 20.82 -6.93 -15.97
CA LEU A 752 20.96 -5.68 -16.71
C LEU A 752 19.82 -5.54 -17.72
N ASP A 753 18.63 -5.21 -17.21
CA ASP A 753 17.45 -4.84 -17.97
C ASP A 753 16.79 -3.59 -17.39
N GLU A 754 15.87 -2.98 -18.14
CA GLU A 754 15.21 -1.73 -17.75
C GLU A 754 14.19 -1.92 -16.60
N GLU A 755 13.82 -3.16 -16.28
CA GLU A 755 12.96 -3.50 -15.14
C GLU A 755 13.73 -3.43 -13.82
N THR A 756 15.05 -3.61 -13.86
CA THR A 756 15.89 -3.58 -12.66
C THR A 756 16.12 -2.15 -12.18
N PRO A 757 15.69 -1.80 -10.94
CA PRO A 757 15.78 -0.42 -10.47
C PRO A 757 17.20 0.16 -10.47
N GLY A 758 17.39 1.27 -11.19
CA GLY A 758 18.69 1.94 -11.32
C GLY A 758 19.49 1.55 -12.57
N VAL A 759 19.02 0.59 -13.37
CA VAL A 759 19.59 0.28 -14.68
C VAL A 759 18.91 1.14 -15.76
N MET A 760 19.57 2.22 -16.18
CA MET A 760 19.01 3.19 -17.12
C MET A 760 19.24 2.83 -18.61
N ASN A 761 20.26 2.02 -18.89
CA ASN A 761 20.61 1.59 -20.24
C ASN A 761 21.21 0.18 -20.18
N SER A 762 20.44 -0.81 -20.64
CA SER A 762 20.85 -2.22 -20.65
C SER A 762 21.77 -2.59 -21.81
N ASP A 763 21.73 -1.82 -22.91
CA ASP A 763 22.62 -2.02 -24.06
C ASP A 763 24.05 -1.56 -23.77
N LEU A 764 24.21 -0.58 -22.87
CA LEU A 764 25.49 -0.08 -22.39
C LEU A 764 25.40 0.29 -20.91
N TRP A 765 25.78 -0.66 -20.07
CA TRP A 765 25.81 -0.48 -18.62
C TRP A 765 27.25 -0.30 -18.11
N THR A 766 27.43 0.43 -17.02
CA THR A 766 28.73 0.58 -16.34
C THR A 766 28.53 0.59 -14.83
N GLY A 767 29.30 -0.23 -14.12
CA GLY A 767 29.31 -0.28 -12.66
C GLY A 767 30.73 -0.33 -12.10
N GLN A 768 30.86 -0.16 -10.78
CA GLN A 768 32.13 -0.24 -10.07
C GLN A 768 32.16 -1.42 -9.12
N TYR A 769 33.26 -2.17 -9.16
CA TYR A 769 33.49 -3.40 -8.37
C TYR A 769 34.89 -3.43 -7.76
N PHE A 770 35.05 -4.15 -6.66
CA PHE A 770 36.33 -4.21 -5.94
C PHE A 770 37.31 -5.17 -6.59
N GLN A 771 38.58 -4.78 -6.66
CA GLN A 771 39.66 -5.73 -6.94
C GLN A 771 39.81 -6.74 -5.80
N GLY A 772 40.15 -7.98 -6.15
CA GLY A 772 40.36 -9.07 -5.18
C GLY A 772 39.07 -9.77 -4.74
N VAL A 773 37.93 -9.44 -5.34
CA VAL A 773 36.69 -10.21 -5.24
C VAL A 773 36.24 -10.56 -6.65
N PRO A 774 36.23 -11.86 -7.04
CA PRO A 774 35.81 -12.23 -8.38
C PRO A 774 34.32 -11.90 -8.60
N VAL A 775 34.01 -11.42 -9.80
CA VAL A 775 32.63 -11.15 -10.24
C VAL A 775 32.15 -12.25 -11.16
N VAL A 776 30.87 -12.58 -11.08
CA VAL A 776 30.23 -13.57 -11.96
C VAL A 776 29.35 -12.84 -12.96
N ILE A 777 29.60 -13.06 -14.25
CA ILE A 777 28.87 -12.40 -15.34
C ILE A 777 28.27 -13.47 -16.25
N THR A 778 26.95 -13.46 -16.44
CA THR A 778 26.21 -14.48 -17.19
C THR A 778 25.40 -13.84 -18.31
N ALA A 779 25.60 -14.27 -19.55
CA ALA A 779 24.75 -13.90 -20.69
C ALA A 779 23.49 -14.77 -20.71
N ILE A 780 22.33 -14.13 -20.87
CA ILE A 780 21.01 -14.77 -20.84
C ILE A 780 20.29 -14.45 -22.16
N PRO A 781 20.27 -15.36 -23.15
CA PRO A 781 19.57 -15.14 -24.41
C PRO A 781 18.05 -15.00 -24.20
N LYS A 782 17.41 -14.11 -24.97
CA LYS A 782 15.95 -14.08 -25.08
C LYS A 782 15.47 -15.24 -25.95
N GLN A 783 14.19 -15.59 -25.80
CA GLN A 783 13.57 -16.64 -26.61
C GLN A 783 13.78 -16.37 -28.11
N GLY A 784 14.30 -17.37 -28.82
CA GLY A 784 14.57 -17.29 -30.26
C GLY A 784 16.00 -16.85 -30.62
N TYR A 785 16.81 -16.48 -29.63
CA TYR A 785 18.22 -16.13 -29.80
C TYR A 785 19.13 -17.11 -29.06
N THR A 786 20.41 -17.12 -29.45
CA THR A 786 21.45 -17.90 -28.77
C THR A 786 22.63 -17.03 -28.42
N PHE A 787 23.27 -17.31 -27.29
CA PHE A 787 24.55 -16.69 -26.95
C PHE A 787 25.66 -17.30 -27.81
N VAL A 788 26.45 -16.46 -28.48
CA VAL A 788 27.53 -16.94 -29.37
C VAL A 788 28.93 -16.69 -28.82
N GLY A 789 29.07 -15.73 -27.89
CA GLY A 789 30.33 -15.50 -27.20
C GLY A 789 30.49 -14.10 -26.62
N TRP A 790 31.55 -13.94 -25.83
CA TRP A 790 32.02 -12.67 -25.29
C TRP A 790 33.07 -12.06 -26.21
N LYS A 791 33.11 -10.72 -26.27
CA LYS A 791 34.25 -9.96 -26.82
C LYS A 791 34.80 -8.99 -25.77
N GLY A 792 36.08 -8.62 -25.90
CA GLY A 792 36.69 -7.52 -25.18
C GLY A 792 37.70 -8.00 -24.15
N ALA A 793 37.44 -7.79 -22.87
CA ALA A 793 38.30 -8.23 -21.77
C ALA A 793 38.31 -9.76 -21.56
N ALA A 794 37.33 -10.47 -22.10
CA ALA A 794 37.27 -11.91 -22.17
C ALA A 794 36.79 -12.33 -23.57
N ASP A 795 37.36 -13.42 -24.08
CA ASP A 795 36.94 -14.07 -25.32
C ASP A 795 36.59 -15.53 -25.00
N GLY A 796 35.39 -15.98 -25.36
CA GLY A 796 34.94 -17.34 -25.06
C GLY A 796 33.46 -17.57 -25.37
N ASN A 797 33.07 -18.84 -25.39
CA ASN A 797 31.70 -19.29 -25.69
C ASN A 797 30.94 -19.83 -24.46
N SER A 798 31.50 -19.66 -23.26
CA SER A 798 30.79 -19.94 -22.00
C SER A 798 29.84 -18.79 -21.71
N GLU A 799 28.57 -19.10 -21.45
CA GLU A 799 27.55 -18.10 -21.06
C GLU A 799 27.93 -17.39 -19.76
N THR A 800 28.56 -18.11 -18.83
CA THR A 800 29.04 -17.56 -17.55
C THR A 800 30.55 -17.39 -17.56
N LEU A 801 31.00 -16.22 -17.10
CA LEU A 801 32.37 -15.86 -16.79
C LEU A 801 32.50 -15.63 -15.28
N GLU A 802 33.55 -16.15 -14.68
CA GLU A 802 34.03 -15.74 -13.37
C GLU A 802 35.33 -14.97 -13.58
N MET A 803 35.37 -13.71 -13.13
CA MET A 803 36.45 -12.79 -13.47
C MET A 803 37.06 -12.15 -12.23
N GLU A 804 38.37 -12.35 -12.07
CA GLU A 804 39.20 -11.57 -11.15
C GLU A 804 39.54 -10.21 -11.78
N LEU A 805 39.10 -9.14 -11.13
CA LEU A 805 39.28 -7.78 -11.63
C LEU A 805 40.65 -7.24 -11.23
N SER A 806 41.47 -6.86 -12.22
CA SER A 806 42.80 -6.24 -12.02
C SER A 806 42.90 -4.82 -12.58
N GLY A 807 41.85 -4.34 -13.25
CA GLY A 807 41.75 -3.04 -13.90
C GLY A 807 40.38 -2.87 -14.55
N ASP A 808 40.17 -1.76 -15.25
CA ASP A 808 38.92 -1.50 -15.95
C ASP A 808 38.65 -2.56 -17.05
N VAL A 809 37.40 -3.00 -17.12
CA VAL A 809 36.93 -4.08 -17.98
C VAL A 809 35.85 -3.57 -18.92
N VAL A 810 35.95 -3.94 -20.21
CA VAL A 810 34.90 -3.74 -21.20
C VAL A 810 34.55 -5.09 -21.81
N LEU A 811 33.29 -5.49 -21.73
CA LEU A 811 32.76 -6.74 -22.26
C LEU A 811 31.59 -6.48 -23.20
N GLU A 812 31.44 -7.31 -24.22
CA GLU A 812 30.28 -7.35 -25.10
C GLU A 812 29.72 -8.77 -25.13
N ALA A 813 28.46 -8.94 -24.72
CA ALA A 813 27.71 -10.18 -24.91
C ALA A 813 27.11 -10.19 -26.31
N VAL A 814 27.42 -11.22 -27.11
CA VAL A 814 26.92 -11.34 -28.48
C VAL A 814 25.83 -12.41 -28.55
N PHE A 815 24.68 -12.03 -29.09
CA PHE A 815 23.54 -12.91 -29.34
C PHE A 815 23.19 -12.94 -30.84
N GLU A 816 22.84 -14.12 -31.34
CA GLU A 816 22.44 -14.38 -32.74
C GLU A 816 21.07 -15.03 -32.87
#